data_AF-A0AAU7UF30-F1
#
_entry.id   AF-A0AAU7UF30-F1
#
_cell.length_a   1.000
_cell.length_b   1.000
_cell.length_c   1.000
_cell.angle_alpha   90.00
_cell.angle_beta   90.00
_cell.angle_gamma   90.00
#
_symmetry.space_group_name_H-M   'P 1'
#
loop_
_entity.id
_entity.type
_entity.pdbx_description
1 polymer ?
#
loop_
_entity_poly.entity_id
_entity_poly.type
_entity_poly.pdbx_seq_one_letter_code
_entity_poly.pdbx_strand_id
1 'polypeptide(L)'
;MLYRTATRTLGDLISPKALERILSDAARERHTTLAQLDNALLADILKRDVYRRLQLSVPAALAKRRVQEVLDALEHGTDPAGGGAGANTQILTLEDQARRFALYFDWPQTQRLRALLGVAKQEAAAGRDPEALLREGAELIEALERRLSEELVTQGRDLSELKASFARLGGVGGPKIRRLDTLIKQIDEAQEQRTLLPAELERALGLSLDLRKQVESSVVQHLGKTAESGPDEAQTFDYSLLPPEAQARVQSMEREHEARTLQDLTREFQTLLRTDVALDGEVQLLRARSEGGQLLGETVLQNWRARLTEAQQRLLNDQRAVLHTLGERLSRLPDDASVRSARQAYALAQATIQGGGLASDELSQLAQQVQVLEGRATSVMQNDTAELVLAQQRESFELERAAREVPGAMSDLTPMLQDVRQRLASGQTVALEPLWAVLERRMGEAAQQREDMDRRADTVMRDYDRYRHLAGETTQKLGRLADVLRAQRHLGTLSNDARERYLETLVQAEALLSEAQAEFQAAREVTSAFGADALEGLLDVFDTDGPSLGSSSALLSTEPPAPLSGLAALMAAAPSAPAAPDPFGLGGIAPTPMALPGRAWLVVDGQVTQGDLQPESAPLTRHWTSANDCEADVLRLAWLTQQAAELNAQQLTLMVAGCCWLTLPQTDGSVLVSCAPDLPGAQLTASHWKTTLA
;
A
#
# COMPACT_ATOMS: atom_id res chain seq x y z
N MET A 1 30.46 -1.34 24.85
CA MET A 1 29.10 -1.92 24.76
C MET A 1 29.01 -2.81 23.51
N LEU A 2 29.75 -3.92 23.48
CA LEU A 2 29.94 -4.74 22.26
C LEU A 2 28.66 -5.48 21.85
N TYR A 3 27.88 -5.96 22.81
CA TYR A 3 26.65 -6.73 22.53
C TYR A 3 25.56 -5.91 21.82
N ARG A 4 25.60 -4.56 21.90
CA ARG A 4 24.63 -3.67 21.25
C ARG A 4 24.81 -3.58 19.73
N THR A 5 26.04 -3.75 19.24
CA THR A 5 26.29 -3.84 17.80
C THR A 5 25.68 -5.12 17.23
N ALA A 6 25.71 -6.21 18.00
CA ALA A 6 25.06 -7.47 17.64
C ALA A 6 23.53 -7.39 17.67
N THR A 7 22.93 -6.70 18.65
CA THR A 7 21.47 -6.48 18.70
C THR A 7 20.96 -5.61 17.56
N ARG A 8 21.75 -4.61 17.13
CA ARG A 8 21.42 -3.79 15.97
C ARG A 8 21.45 -4.58 14.66
N THR A 9 22.52 -5.35 14.43
CA THR A 9 22.74 -6.03 13.14
C THR A 9 21.91 -7.31 12.96
N LEU A 10 21.49 -7.95 14.05
CA LEU A 10 20.59 -9.11 14.02
C LEU A 10 19.12 -8.76 14.32
N GLY A 11 18.84 -7.49 14.63
CA GLY A 11 17.49 -6.99 14.95
C GLY A 11 16.46 -7.23 13.85
N ASP A 12 16.91 -7.38 12.61
CA ASP A 12 16.07 -7.67 11.44
C ASP A 12 15.56 -9.12 11.39
N LEU A 13 16.22 -10.04 12.09
CA LEU A 13 15.94 -11.48 12.02
C LEU A 13 15.43 -12.08 13.33
N ILE A 14 15.79 -11.45 14.46
CA ILE A 14 15.38 -11.82 15.80
C ILE A 14 15.13 -10.52 16.55
N SER A 15 14.07 -10.46 17.36
CA SER A 15 13.79 -9.27 18.16
C SER A 15 15.00 -8.90 19.03
N PRO A 16 15.31 -7.60 19.18
CA PRO A 16 16.47 -7.17 19.96
C PRO A 16 16.41 -7.68 21.40
N LYS A 17 15.21 -7.82 21.97
CA LYS A 17 14.97 -8.37 23.32
C LYS A 17 15.18 -9.88 23.39
N ALA A 18 14.77 -10.66 22.38
CA ALA A 18 15.09 -12.08 22.33
C ALA A 18 16.61 -12.29 22.19
N LEU A 19 17.27 -11.45 21.38
CA LEU A 19 18.73 -11.49 21.26
C LEU A 19 19.41 -11.11 22.59
N GLU A 20 18.99 -10.02 23.24
CA GLU A 20 19.51 -9.64 24.56
C GLU A 20 19.26 -10.74 25.60
N ARG A 21 18.11 -11.40 25.57
CA ARG A 21 17.83 -12.52 26.47
C ARG A 21 18.75 -13.71 26.20
N ILE A 22 18.94 -14.10 24.95
CA ILE A 22 19.87 -15.18 24.55
C ILE A 22 21.29 -14.83 24.97
N LEU A 23 21.72 -13.59 24.73
CA LEU A 23 23.03 -13.09 25.14
C LEU A 23 23.15 -13.08 26.67
N SER A 24 22.08 -12.72 27.40
CA SER A 24 22.05 -12.72 28.86
C SER A 24 22.09 -14.13 29.46
N ASP A 25 21.35 -15.08 28.87
CA ASP A 25 21.28 -16.47 29.31
C ASP A 25 22.62 -17.17 29.02
N ALA A 26 23.17 -16.94 27.83
CA ALA A 26 24.47 -17.44 27.42
C ALA A 26 25.64 -16.82 28.21
N ALA A 27 25.53 -15.56 28.64
CA ALA A 27 26.48 -14.92 29.54
C ALA A 27 26.40 -15.50 30.96
N ARG A 28 25.18 -15.74 31.48
CA ARG A 28 24.95 -16.37 32.78
C ARG A 28 25.50 -17.79 32.85
N GLU A 29 25.32 -18.58 31.79
CA GLU A 29 25.91 -19.93 31.66
C GLU A 29 27.45 -19.90 31.69
N ARG A 30 28.05 -18.80 31.23
CA ARG A 30 29.50 -18.56 31.25
C ARG A 30 29.97 -17.77 32.49
N HIS A 31 29.12 -17.64 33.51
CA HIS A 31 29.39 -16.90 34.75
C HIS A 31 29.82 -15.44 34.56
N THR A 32 29.35 -14.80 33.48
CA THR A 32 29.63 -13.40 33.16
C THR A 32 28.34 -12.58 33.10
N THR A 33 28.48 -11.26 33.13
CA THR A 33 27.36 -10.32 32.96
C THR A 33 27.44 -9.63 31.60
N LEU A 34 26.30 -9.18 31.06
CA LEU A 34 26.23 -8.44 29.79
C LEU A 34 27.17 -7.23 29.73
N ALA A 35 27.49 -6.63 30.87
CA ALA A 35 28.40 -5.49 30.97
C ALA A 35 29.90 -5.88 30.92
N GLN A 36 30.23 -7.14 31.17
CA GLN A 36 31.61 -7.67 31.24
C GLN A 36 31.99 -8.55 30.04
N LEU A 37 31.16 -8.55 29.00
CA LEU A 37 31.33 -9.39 27.81
C LEU A 37 32.46 -8.84 26.92
N ASP A 38 33.57 -9.60 26.87
CA ASP A 38 34.70 -9.34 25.98
C ASP A 38 34.41 -9.79 24.54
N ASN A 39 35.12 -9.24 23.55
CA ASN A 39 34.86 -9.44 22.12
C ASN A 39 34.98 -10.93 21.72
N ALA A 40 35.93 -11.66 22.32
CA ALA A 40 36.11 -13.09 22.09
C ALA A 40 34.95 -13.94 22.66
N LEU A 41 34.41 -13.57 23.82
CA LEU A 41 33.27 -14.25 24.44
C LEU A 41 31.97 -13.96 23.69
N LEU A 42 31.78 -12.71 23.25
CA LEU A 42 30.63 -12.33 22.44
C LEU A 42 30.64 -13.08 21.10
N ALA A 43 31.81 -13.22 20.47
CA ALA A 43 31.95 -13.98 19.23
C ALA A 43 31.58 -15.47 19.39
N ASP A 44 31.93 -16.09 20.52
CA ASP A 44 31.55 -17.48 20.80
C ASP A 44 30.04 -17.64 21.01
N ILE A 45 29.42 -16.73 21.78
CA ILE A 45 27.96 -16.73 22.00
C ILE A 45 27.21 -16.53 20.67
N LEU A 46 27.71 -15.63 19.82
CA LEU A 46 27.12 -15.37 18.50
C LEU A 46 27.18 -16.61 17.60
N LYS A 47 28.31 -17.33 17.59
CA LYS A 47 28.52 -18.52 16.75
C LYS A 47 27.78 -19.78 17.22
N ARG A 48 27.49 -19.92 18.52
CA ARG A 48 26.86 -21.12 19.10
C ARG A 48 25.40 -20.91 19.46
N ASP A 49 25.12 -19.97 20.34
CA ASP A 49 23.82 -19.85 21.00
C ASP A 49 22.85 -19.04 20.13
N VAL A 50 23.32 -17.91 19.60
CA VAL A 50 22.55 -17.07 18.68
C VAL A 50 22.41 -17.75 17.32
N TYR A 51 23.47 -18.37 16.77
CA TYR A 51 23.37 -19.13 15.52
C TYR A 51 22.38 -20.30 15.61
N ARG A 52 22.41 -21.09 16.70
CA ARG A 52 21.45 -22.19 16.91
C ARG A 52 20.02 -21.68 17.05
N ARG A 53 19.80 -20.51 17.66
CA ARG A 53 18.47 -19.90 17.72
C ARG A 53 18.01 -19.36 16.37
N LEU A 54 18.89 -18.68 15.64
CA LEU A 54 18.63 -18.18 14.29
C LEU A 54 18.26 -19.32 13.33
N GLN A 55 18.84 -20.51 13.50
CA GLN A 55 18.45 -21.69 12.71
C GLN A 55 17.01 -22.14 12.92
N LEU A 56 16.37 -21.78 14.03
CA LEU A 56 14.97 -22.13 14.31
C LEU A 56 13.98 -21.17 13.63
N SER A 57 14.40 -19.95 13.32
CA SER A 57 13.58 -18.93 12.68
C SER A 57 13.97 -18.64 11.22
N VAL A 58 15.19 -19.00 10.80
CA VAL A 58 15.79 -18.63 9.52
C VAL A 58 16.69 -19.76 8.97
N PRO A 59 16.75 -19.99 7.64
CA PRO A 59 17.64 -21.00 7.05
C PRO A 59 19.13 -20.83 7.42
N ALA A 60 19.82 -21.96 7.62
CA ALA A 60 21.17 -22.01 8.20
C ALA A 60 22.26 -21.23 7.44
N ALA A 61 22.09 -21.04 6.12
CA ALA A 61 23.01 -20.27 5.28
C ALA A 61 22.94 -18.76 5.55
N LEU A 62 21.72 -18.24 5.76
CA LEU A 62 21.46 -16.82 6.04
C LEU A 62 21.89 -16.50 7.48
N ALA A 63 21.55 -17.35 8.44
CA ALA A 63 22.00 -17.24 9.83
C ALA A 63 23.54 -17.16 9.93
N LYS A 64 24.27 -17.97 9.14
CA LYS A 64 25.74 -18.00 9.17
C LYS A 64 26.33 -16.72 8.60
N ARG A 65 25.82 -16.25 7.46
CA ARG A 65 26.27 -15.02 6.81
C ARG A 65 26.07 -13.80 7.73
N ARG A 66 24.91 -13.70 8.36
CA ARG A 66 24.59 -12.55 9.23
C ARG A 66 25.38 -12.55 10.53
N VAL A 67 25.57 -13.71 11.16
CA VAL A 67 26.49 -13.83 12.31
C VAL A 67 27.92 -13.43 11.92
N GLN A 68 28.35 -13.76 10.70
CA GLN A 68 29.66 -13.34 10.17
C GLN A 68 29.75 -11.81 10.00
N GLU A 69 28.72 -11.17 9.41
CA GLU A 69 28.65 -9.71 9.26
C GLU A 69 28.71 -8.96 10.60
N VAL A 70 28.11 -9.53 11.67
CA VAL A 70 28.20 -8.97 13.03
C VAL A 70 29.62 -9.06 13.59
N LEU A 71 30.29 -10.19 13.39
CA LEU A 71 31.66 -10.39 13.85
C LEU A 71 32.61 -9.41 13.16
N ASP A 72 32.44 -9.22 11.85
CA ASP A 72 33.23 -8.27 11.08
C ASP A 72 32.99 -6.83 11.59
N ALA A 73 31.75 -6.46 11.91
CA ALA A 73 31.43 -5.13 12.48
C ALA A 73 32.01 -4.91 13.89
N LEU A 74 32.13 -5.96 14.70
CA LEU A 74 32.71 -5.90 16.05
C LEU A 74 34.24 -5.75 16.04
N GLU A 75 34.91 -6.18 14.97
CA GLU A 75 36.36 -6.01 14.79
C GLU A 75 36.74 -4.57 14.36
N HIS A 76 35.82 -3.82 13.75
CA HIS A 76 36.08 -2.47 13.22
C HIS A 76 35.57 -1.33 14.14
N GLY A 77 34.84 -1.62 15.22
CA GLY A 77 34.06 -0.63 15.99
C GLY A 77 34.60 -0.26 17.39
N THR A 78 35.81 -0.68 17.78
CA THR A 78 36.34 -0.48 19.14
C THR A 78 37.33 0.68 19.26
N ASP A 79 36.83 1.90 19.44
CA ASP A 79 37.60 3.00 20.06
C ASP A 79 36.73 3.73 21.11
N PRO A 80 36.81 3.35 22.40
CA PRO A 80 36.00 3.94 23.46
C PRO A 80 36.85 4.85 24.37
N ALA A 81 37.06 6.11 23.99
CA ALA A 81 37.56 7.16 24.90
C ALA A 81 37.27 8.57 24.37
N GLY A 82 36.04 9.09 24.55
CA GLY A 82 35.74 10.48 24.18
C GLY A 82 34.28 10.91 24.25
N GLY A 83 33.60 10.79 25.39
CA GLY A 83 32.14 11.01 25.50
C GLY A 83 31.62 12.42 25.15
N GLY A 84 32.43 13.48 25.29
CA GLY A 84 32.00 14.85 24.95
C GLY A 84 32.35 15.30 23.52
N ALA A 85 33.56 14.96 23.06
CA ALA A 85 33.99 15.25 21.69
C ALA A 85 33.35 14.29 20.66
N GLY A 86 33.09 13.05 21.06
CA GLY A 86 32.39 12.03 20.28
C GLY A 86 30.95 12.42 19.97
N ALA A 87 30.20 12.97 20.93
CA ALA A 87 28.82 13.38 20.71
C ALA A 87 28.72 14.54 19.70
N ASN A 88 29.57 15.56 19.81
CA ASN A 88 29.59 16.68 18.86
C ASN A 88 30.03 16.25 17.45
N THR A 89 31.00 15.34 17.34
CA THR A 89 31.39 14.79 16.03
C THR A 89 30.28 13.94 15.43
N GLN A 90 29.59 13.11 16.23
CA GLN A 90 28.42 12.36 15.79
C GLN A 90 27.27 13.26 15.32
N ILE A 91 26.95 14.33 16.06
CA ILE A 91 25.97 15.34 15.65
C ILE A 91 26.33 15.92 14.28
N LEU A 92 27.59 16.31 14.07
CA LEU A 92 28.06 16.85 12.78
C LEU A 92 27.96 15.81 11.65
N THR A 93 28.27 14.54 11.92
CA THR A 93 28.12 13.47 10.91
C THR A 93 26.67 13.26 10.50
N LEU A 94 25.74 13.24 11.48
CA LEU A 94 24.31 13.09 11.20
C LEU A 94 23.74 14.32 10.48
N GLU A 95 24.25 15.52 10.77
CA GLU A 95 23.88 16.74 10.02
C GLU A 95 24.32 16.69 8.58
N ASP A 96 25.54 16.21 8.31
CA ASP A 96 26.03 16.11 6.94
C ASP A 96 25.23 15.08 6.14
N GLN A 97 24.90 13.95 6.75
CA GLN A 97 23.97 12.97 6.18
C GLN A 97 22.56 13.56 5.97
N ALA A 98 22.05 14.34 6.92
CA ALA A 98 20.73 14.98 6.83
C ALA A 98 20.64 16.00 5.68
N ARG A 99 21.75 16.63 5.28
CA ARG A 99 21.78 17.59 4.14
C ARG A 99 21.36 16.95 2.82
N ARG A 100 21.61 15.66 2.63
CA ARG A 100 21.19 14.91 1.42
C ARG A 100 19.67 14.93 1.23
N PHE A 101 18.91 15.06 2.32
CA PHE A 101 17.45 15.09 2.30
C PHE A 101 16.87 16.50 2.34
N ALA A 102 17.69 17.54 2.21
CA ALA A 102 17.23 18.94 2.26
C ALA A 102 16.22 19.28 1.15
N LEU A 103 16.30 18.60 0.01
CA LEU A 103 15.36 18.74 -1.11
C LEU A 103 13.98 18.13 -0.82
N TYR A 104 13.87 17.27 0.19
CA TYR A 104 12.64 16.56 0.56
C TYR A 104 12.07 17.09 1.88
N PHE A 105 11.92 18.42 1.96
CA PHE A 105 11.44 19.11 3.16
C PHE A 105 10.03 18.68 3.56
N ASP A 106 9.19 18.37 2.58
CA ASP A 106 7.78 18.02 2.75
C ASP A 106 7.60 16.63 3.38
N TRP A 107 8.67 15.83 3.45
CA TRP A 107 8.60 14.55 4.13
C TRP A 107 8.58 14.75 5.66
N PRO A 108 7.59 14.18 6.37
CA PRO A 108 7.46 14.34 7.81
C PRO A 108 8.68 13.78 8.56
N GLN A 109 9.32 12.73 8.04
CA GLN A 109 10.53 12.15 8.64
C GLN A 109 11.72 13.13 8.59
N THR A 110 11.85 13.93 7.53
CA THR A 110 12.90 14.96 7.41
C THR A 110 12.69 16.10 8.41
N GLN A 111 11.44 16.47 8.68
CA GLN A 111 11.10 17.47 9.70
C GLN A 111 11.41 16.94 11.11
N ARG A 112 11.04 15.69 11.39
CA ARG A 112 11.37 15.01 12.66
C ARG A 112 12.88 14.90 12.87
N LEU A 113 13.66 14.52 11.86
CA LEU A 113 15.11 14.42 11.95
C LEU A 113 15.73 15.78 12.34
N ARG A 114 15.25 16.88 11.75
CA ARG A 114 15.70 18.23 12.10
C ARG A 114 15.33 18.62 13.53
N ALA A 115 14.12 18.27 13.97
CA ALA A 115 13.69 18.46 15.35
C ALA A 115 14.60 17.70 16.34
N LEU A 116 14.89 16.42 16.06
CA LEU A 116 15.79 15.58 16.85
C LEU A 116 17.20 16.15 16.94
N LEU A 117 17.81 16.53 15.82
CA LEU A 117 19.15 17.13 15.80
C LEU A 117 19.18 18.48 16.55
N GLY A 118 18.10 19.26 16.47
CA GLY A 118 17.94 20.49 17.25
C GLY A 118 17.92 20.24 18.76
N VAL A 119 17.14 19.27 19.22
CA VAL A 119 17.07 18.88 20.64
C VAL A 119 18.39 18.26 21.10
N ALA A 120 19.02 17.40 20.30
CA ALA A 120 20.31 16.80 20.61
C ALA A 120 21.42 17.85 20.79
N LYS A 121 21.44 18.90 19.97
CA LYS A 121 22.32 20.06 20.14
C LYS A 121 22.09 20.79 21.45
N GLN A 122 20.84 21.01 21.82
CA GLN A 122 20.49 21.71 23.06
C GLN A 122 20.93 20.90 24.28
N GLU A 123 20.71 19.57 24.26
CA GLU A 123 21.15 18.67 25.34
C GLU A 123 22.67 18.59 25.44
N ALA A 124 23.39 18.49 24.30
CA ALA A 124 24.84 18.52 24.26
C ALA A 124 25.41 19.86 24.78
N ALA A 125 24.81 20.99 24.40
CA ALA A 125 25.18 22.31 24.89
C ALA A 125 24.91 22.48 26.40
N ALA A 126 23.88 21.81 26.92
CA ALA A 126 23.59 21.73 28.35
C ALA A 126 24.49 20.72 29.11
N GLY A 127 25.47 20.10 28.44
CA GLY A 127 26.38 19.12 29.02
C GLY A 127 25.72 17.77 29.36
N ARG A 128 24.58 17.47 28.76
CA ARG A 128 23.81 16.23 28.96
C ARG A 128 24.13 15.23 27.85
N ASP A 129 23.80 13.97 28.10
CA ASP A 129 24.05 12.87 27.15
C ASP A 129 22.96 12.81 26.06
N PRO A 130 23.31 13.06 24.78
CA PRO A 130 22.37 12.98 23.67
C PRO A 130 22.32 11.61 22.99
N GLU A 131 23.01 10.57 23.50
CA GLU A 131 23.21 9.28 22.78
C GLU A 131 21.90 8.65 22.27
N ALA A 132 20.83 8.68 23.06
CA ALA A 132 19.52 8.14 22.66
C ALA A 132 18.92 8.88 21.45
N LEU A 133 19.03 10.22 21.43
CA LEU A 133 18.54 11.06 20.32
C LEU A 133 19.38 10.85 19.05
N LEU A 134 20.69 10.68 19.21
CA LEU A 134 21.58 10.40 18.08
C LEU A 134 21.31 9.02 17.47
N ARG A 135 21.00 8.02 18.30
CA ARG A 135 20.60 6.69 17.83
C ARG A 135 19.30 6.73 17.03
N GLU A 136 18.28 7.40 17.57
CA GLU A 136 17.01 7.59 16.85
C GLU A 136 17.22 8.37 15.54
N GLY A 137 18.08 9.39 15.55
CA GLY A 137 18.47 10.13 14.35
C GLY A 137 19.11 9.24 13.28
N ALA A 138 20.01 8.33 13.67
CA ALA A 138 20.65 7.39 12.75
C ALA A 138 19.64 6.39 12.14
N GLU A 139 18.71 5.86 12.95
CA GLU A 139 17.63 4.98 12.47
C GLU A 139 16.70 5.69 11.49
N LEU A 140 16.39 6.97 11.73
CA LEU A 140 15.59 7.77 10.80
C LEU A 140 16.31 8.06 9.49
N ILE A 141 17.62 8.26 9.51
CA ILE A 141 18.42 8.41 8.29
C ILE A 141 18.37 7.12 7.48
N GLU A 142 18.54 5.96 8.11
CA GLU A 142 18.44 4.66 7.45
C GLU A 142 17.05 4.45 6.82
N ALA A 143 15.98 4.82 7.54
CA ALA A 143 14.61 4.78 7.02
C ALA A 143 14.40 5.75 5.83
N LEU A 144 14.99 6.94 5.87
CA LEU A 144 14.97 7.92 4.78
C LEU A 144 15.74 7.45 3.56
N GLU A 145 16.90 6.81 3.74
CA GLU A 145 17.69 6.21 2.66
C GLU A 145 16.93 5.07 1.98
N ARG A 146 16.32 4.19 2.77
CA ARG A 146 15.45 3.13 2.26
C ARG A 146 14.31 3.74 1.44
N ARG A 147 13.58 4.72 1.99
CA ARG A 147 12.50 5.41 1.28
C ARG A 147 12.98 6.04 -0.04
N LEU A 148 14.11 6.74 -0.02
CA LEU A 148 14.70 7.34 -1.23
C LEU A 148 15.02 6.28 -2.28
N SER A 149 15.59 5.14 -1.87
CA SER A 149 15.91 4.04 -2.79
C SER A 149 14.67 3.42 -3.43
N GLU A 150 13.59 3.24 -2.65
CA GLU A 150 12.30 2.72 -3.14
C GLU A 150 11.62 3.71 -4.11
N GLU A 151 11.67 5.00 -3.80
CA GLU A 151 11.14 6.05 -4.67
C GLU A 151 11.93 6.19 -5.97
N LEU A 152 13.26 6.04 -5.94
CA LEU A 152 14.08 6.08 -7.15
C LEU A 152 13.78 4.90 -8.07
N VAL A 153 13.47 3.73 -7.51
CA VAL A 153 13.03 2.57 -8.31
C VAL A 153 11.67 2.83 -8.95
N THR A 154 10.75 3.48 -8.22
CA THR A 154 9.44 3.88 -8.76
C THR A 154 9.60 4.90 -9.88
N GLN A 155 10.37 5.98 -9.65
CA GLN A 155 10.70 6.98 -10.67
C GLN A 155 11.36 6.36 -11.91
N GLY A 156 12.26 5.39 -11.72
CA GLY A 156 12.91 4.66 -12.82
C GLY A 156 11.92 3.82 -13.64
N ARG A 157 10.98 3.13 -12.99
CA ARG A 157 9.88 2.43 -13.65
C ARG A 157 9.05 3.41 -14.48
N ASP A 158 8.57 4.49 -13.87
CA ASP A 158 7.71 5.46 -14.53
C ASP A 158 8.40 6.16 -15.69
N LEU A 159 9.69 6.48 -15.55
CA LEU A 159 10.51 7.01 -16.64
C LEU A 159 10.62 6.02 -17.80
N SER A 160 10.75 4.72 -17.53
CA SER A 160 10.77 3.70 -18.58
C SER A 160 9.42 3.56 -19.30
N GLU A 161 8.31 3.70 -18.57
CA GLU A 161 6.95 3.73 -19.12
C GLU A 161 6.72 4.99 -19.96
N LEU A 162 7.14 6.15 -19.45
CA LEU A 162 7.10 7.44 -20.14
C LEU A 162 7.88 7.41 -21.44
N LYS A 163 9.14 6.96 -21.44
CA LYS A 163 9.98 6.83 -22.65
C LYS A 163 9.33 5.94 -23.71
N ALA A 164 8.74 4.82 -23.29
CA ALA A 164 8.03 3.92 -24.20
C ALA A 164 6.75 4.56 -24.79
N SER A 165 6.00 5.29 -23.97
CA SER A 165 4.81 6.03 -24.44
C SER A 165 5.19 7.16 -25.40
N PHE A 166 6.27 7.89 -25.10
CA PHE A 166 6.78 8.99 -25.92
C PHE A 166 7.24 8.51 -27.30
N ALA A 167 7.93 7.36 -27.37
CA ALA A 167 8.34 6.78 -28.64
C ALA A 167 7.15 6.51 -29.59
N ARG A 168 5.97 6.16 -29.05
CA ARG A 168 4.73 5.97 -29.84
C ARG A 168 4.10 7.29 -30.28
N LEU A 169 4.33 8.36 -29.52
CA LEU A 169 3.82 9.71 -29.81
C LEU A 169 4.70 10.49 -30.80
N GLY A 170 5.93 10.04 -31.08
CA GLY A 170 6.94 10.76 -31.88
C GLY A 170 6.56 11.10 -33.33
N GLY A 171 5.47 10.54 -33.86
CA GLY A 171 4.91 10.90 -35.17
C GLY A 171 4.12 12.22 -35.19
N VAL A 172 3.70 12.71 -34.02
CA VAL A 172 2.94 13.96 -33.88
C VAL A 172 3.91 15.08 -33.54
N GLY A 173 4.05 16.10 -34.38
CA GLY A 173 4.87 17.26 -34.07
C GLY A 173 4.13 18.24 -33.14
N GLY A 174 4.82 18.91 -32.22
CA GLY A 174 4.18 20.00 -31.45
C GLY A 174 4.97 20.56 -30.27
N PRO A 175 4.59 21.74 -29.75
CA PRO A 175 5.24 22.37 -28.60
C PRO A 175 5.08 21.55 -27.30
N LYS A 176 3.94 20.87 -27.10
CA LYS A 176 3.72 19.97 -25.96
C LYS A 176 4.68 18.77 -25.95
N ILE A 177 5.00 18.21 -27.13
CA ILE A 177 5.92 17.06 -27.26
C ILE A 177 7.37 17.48 -27.01
N ARG A 178 7.76 18.68 -27.45
CA ARG A 178 9.07 19.27 -27.07
C ARG A 178 9.19 19.49 -25.57
N ARG A 179 8.12 19.97 -24.91
CA ARG A 179 8.09 20.11 -23.45
C ARG A 179 8.23 18.77 -22.76
N LEU A 180 7.52 17.74 -23.22
CA LEU A 180 7.62 16.38 -22.70
C LEU A 180 9.03 15.79 -22.88
N ASP A 181 9.66 15.97 -24.05
CA ASP A 181 11.06 15.55 -24.28
C ASP A 181 12.05 16.22 -23.31
N THR A 182 11.90 17.53 -23.09
CA THR A 182 12.72 18.26 -22.10
C THR A 182 12.53 17.71 -20.69
N LEU A 183 11.27 17.47 -20.27
CA LEU A 183 10.97 16.90 -18.95
C LEU A 183 11.55 15.49 -18.81
N ILE A 184 11.41 14.64 -19.83
CA ILE A 184 11.99 13.28 -19.82
C ILE A 184 13.51 13.35 -19.65
N LYS A 185 14.21 14.23 -20.36
CA LYS A 185 15.67 14.41 -20.21
C LYS A 185 16.06 14.90 -18.82
N GLN A 186 15.31 15.84 -18.25
CA GLN A 186 15.55 16.35 -16.90
C GLN A 186 15.36 15.25 -15.84
N ILE A 187 14.31 14.44 -15.96
CA ILE A 187 14.06 13.32 -15.05
C ILE A 187 15.12 12.23 -15.24
N ASP A 188 15.59 11.98 -16.46
CA ASP A 188 16.66 11.01 -16.74
C ASP A 188 17.99 11.41 -16.11
N GLU A 189 18.39 12.68 -16.27
CA GLU A 189 19.59 13.24 -15.63
C GLU A 189 19.48 13.19 -14.10
N ALA A 190 18.31 13.50 -13.55
CA ALA A 190 18.06 13.38 -12.11
C ALA A 190 18.12 11.92 -11.62
N GLN A 191 17.60 10.98 -12.41
CA GLN A 191 17.67 9.54 -12.12
C GLN A 191 19.12 9.06 -12.09
N GLU A 192 19.97 9.50 -13.02
CA GLU A 192 21.41 9.22 -13.02
C GLU A 192 22.11 9.81 -11.79
N GLN A 193 21.73 11.01 -11.37
CA GLN A 193 22.22 11.68 -10.17
C GLN A 193 21.60 11.13 -8.86
N ARG A 194 20.68 10.17 -8.94
CA ARG A 194 19.92 9.61 -7.81
C ARG A 194 19.16 10.67 -7.01
N THR A 195 18.57 11.63 -7.70
CA THR A 195 17.69 12.67 -7.16
C THR A 195 16.25 12.45 -7.62
N LEU A 196 15.29 12.71 -6.72
CA LEU A 196 13.87 12.57 -7.02
C LEU A 196 13.30 13.88 -7.54
N LEU A 197 12.48 13.80 -8.59
CA LEU A 197 11.74 14.91 -9.16
C LEU A 197 10.24 14.56 -9.30
N PRO A 198 9.52 14.36 -8.18
CA PRO A 198 8.13 13.91 -8.21
C PRO A 198 7.21 14.87 -8.96
N ALA A 199 7.36 16.18 -8.75
CA ALA A 199 6.54 17.19 -9.42
C ALA A 199 6.80 17.31 -10.93
N GLU A 200 8.01 17.01 -11.40
CA GLU A 200 8.30 16.96 -12.85
C GLU A 200 7.77 15.67 -13.46
N LEU A 201 7.89 14.55 -12.74
CA LEU A 201 7.34 13.27 -13.14
C LEU A 201 5.82 13.32 -13.30
N GLU A 202 5.09 13.88 -12.32
CA GLU A 202 3.64 14.09 -12.39
C GLU A 202 3.25 14.95 -13.60
N ARG A 203 3.98 16.05 -13.84
CA ARG A 203 3.76 16.90 -15.02
C ARG A 203 4.01 16.16 -16.32
N ALA A 204 5.07 15.35 -16.39
CA ALA A 204 5.37 14.55 -17.56
C ALA A 204 4.30 13.47 -17.81
N LEU A 205 3.82 12.81 -16.76
CA LEU A 205 2.74 11.83 -16.82
C LEU A 205 1.43 12.47 -17.29
N GLY A 206 1.02 13.59 -16.70
CA GLY A 206 -0.16 14.35 -17.11
C GLY A 206 -0.09 14.79 -18.58
N LEU A 207 1.04 15.38 -18.99
CA LEU A 207 1.25 15.75 -20.40
C LEU A 207 1.24 14.54 -21.35
N SER A 208 1.80 13.40 -20.93
CA SER A 208 1.78 12.17 -21.74
C SER A 208 0.36 11.63 -21.91
N LEU A 209 -0.48 11.76 -20.88
CA LEU A 209 -1.86 11.32 -20.88
C LEU A 209 -2.72 12.23 -21.76
N ASP A 210 -2.57 13.55 -21.63
CA ASP A 210 -3.20 14.54 -22.51
C ASP A 210 -2.84 14.32 -23.97
N LEU A 211 -1.55 14.08 -24.26
CA LEU A 211 -1.10 13.81 -25.62
C LEU A 211 -1.67 12.51 -26.17
N ARG A 212 -1.70 11.42 -25.38
CA ARG A 212 -2.31 10.15 -25.80
C ARG A 212 -3.81 10.30 -26.09
N LYS A 213 -4.53 11.04 -25.24
CA LYS A 213 -5.94 11.41 -25.47
C LYS A 213 -6.12 12.17 -26.78
N GLN A 214 -5.24 13.14 -27.06
CA GLN A 214 -5.25 13.91 -28.30
C GLN A 214 -4.91 13.07 -29.55
N VAL A 215 -4.03 12.07 -29.44
CA VAL A 215 -3.72 11.17 -30.57
C VAL A 215 -4.90 10.25 -30.86
N GLU A 216 -5.50 9.65 -29.84
CA GLU A 216 -6.69 8.81 -30.02
C GLU A 216 -7.86 9.63 -30.59
N SER A 217 -8.01 10.91 -30.24
CA SER A 217 -9.03 11.80 -30.83
C SER A 217 -8.69 12.29 -32.25
N SER A 218 -7.41 12.52 -32.56
CA SER A 218 -6.97 12.98 -33.88
C SER A 218 -7.03 11.88 -34.94
N VAL A 219 -6.71 10.63 -34.57
CA VAL A 219 -6.88 9.45 -35.44
C VAL A 219 -8.35 9.29 -35.87
N VAL A 220 -9.30 9.68 -35.02
CA VAL A 220 -10.74 9.65 -35.31
C VAL A 220 -11.18 10.81 -36.20
N GLN A 221 -10.61 12.02 -36.04
CA GLN A 221 -10.88 13.16 -36.95
C GLN A 221 -10.38 12.92 -38.38
N HIS A 222 -9.32 12.14 -38.58
CA HIS A 222 -8.85 11.82 -39.94
C HIS A 222 -9.74 10.82 -40.70
N LEU A 223 -10.71 10.19 -40.03
CA LEU A 223 -11.73 9.32 -40.64
C LEU A 223 -13.06 10.03 -40.94
N GLY A 224 -13.26 11.27 -40.45
CA GLY A 224 -14.42 12.13 -40.75
C GLY A 224 -13.96 13.49 -41.26
N LYS A 225 -13.92 13.69 -42.57
CA LYS A 225 -13.33 14.89 -43.19
C LYS A 225 -13.98 16.23 -42.79
N THR A 226 -13.12 17.25 -42.83
CA THR A 226 -13.32 18.71 -42.93
C THR A 226 -13.94 19.45 -41.74
N ALA A 227 -13.08 20.06 -40.93
CA ALA A 227 -13.36 21.37 -40.35
C ALA A 227 -12.03 22.16 -40.24
N GLU A 228 -11.93 23.22 -41.04
CA GLU A 228 -10.97 24.30 -40.79
C GLU A 228 -11.26 24.90 -39.42
N SER A 229 -10.31 24.86 -38.49
CA SER A 229 -10.33 25.68 -37.28
C SER A 229 -8.89 25.92 -36.83
N GLY A 230 -8.57 27.20 -36.63
CA GLY A 230 -7.22 27.71 -36.40
C GLY A 230 -6.61 27.34 -35.04
N PRO A 231 -5.35 27.74 -34.80
CA PRO A 231 -4.62 27.44 -33.59
C PRO A 231 -5.01 28.40 -32.45
N ASP A 232 -4.83 27.96 -31.22
CA ASP A 232 -5.08 28.65 -29.94
C ASP A 232 -6.55 28.73 -29.49
N GLU A 233 -7.01 27.67 -28.83
CA GLU A 233 -7.70 27.74 -27.54
C GLU A 233 -7.83 26.32 -26.97
N ALA A 234 -7.88 26.19 -25.64
CA ALA A 234 -8.01 24.92 -24.94
C ALA A 234 -9.38 24.28 -25.25
N GLN A 235 -9.49 23.59 -26.37
CA GLN A 235 -10.66 22.81 -26.71
C GLN A 235 -10.73 21.61 -25.75
N THR A 236 -11.66 21.68 -24.80
CA THR A 236 -12.19 20.50 -24.10
C THR A 236 -12.81 19.59 -25.15
N PHE A 237 -12.06 18.57 -25.57
CA PHE A 237 -12.54 17.55 -26.48
C PHE A 237 -13.59 16.70 -25.77
N ASP A 238 -14.76 16.55 -26.40
CA ASP A 238 -15.79 15.66 -25.90
C ASP A 238 -15.45 14.21 -26.28
N TYR A 239 -14.85 13.50 -25.33
CA TYR A 239 -14.39 12.11 -25.48
C TYR A 239 -15.55 11.12 -25.72
N SER A 240 -16.80 11.52 -25.51
CA SER A 240 -17.99 10.69 -25.76
C SER A 240 -18.26 10.41 -27.25
N LEU A 241 -17.57 11.12 -28.15
CA LEU A 241 -17.69 10.96 -29.61
C LEU A 241 -16.67 9.99 -30.23
N LEU A 242 -15.78 9.42 -29.41
CA LEU A 242 -14.79 8.43 -29.85
C LEU A 242 -15.43 7.05 -30.13
N PRO A 243 -14.85 6.19 -30.98
CA PRO A 243 -15.23 4.78 -31.08
C PRO A 243 -15.17 4.08 -29.70
N PRO A 244 -16.04 3.10 -29.43
CA PRO A 244 -16.14 2.47 -28.10
C PRO A 244 -14.81 1.83 -27.64
N GLU A 245 -14.00 1.31 -28.57
CA GLU A 245 -12.67 0.77 -28.27
C GLU A 245 -11.67 1.86 -27.84
N ALA A 246 -11.69 3.03 -28.50
CA ALA A 246 -10.84 4.16 -28.15
C ALA A 246 -11.26 4.79 -26.82
N GLN A 247 -12.57 4.85 -26.55
CA GLN A 247 -13.10 5.26 -25.24
C GLN A 247 -12.63 4.33 -24.12
N ALA A 248 -12.71 3.00 -24.32
CA ALA A 248 -12.25 2.03 -23.33
C ALA A 248 -10.74 2.19 -23.03
N ARG A 249 -9.91 2.46 -24.04
CA ARG A 249 -8.48 2.74 -23.86
C ARG A 249 -8.23 4.02 -23.08
N VAL A 250 -8.92 5.12 -23.42
CA VAL A 250 -8.78 6.39 -22.68
C VAL A 250 -9.21 6.23 -21.23
N GLN A 251 -10.33 5.56 -20.97
CA GLN A 251 -10.80 5.29 -19.61
C GLN A 251 -9.81 4.41 -18.83
N SER A 252 -9.18 3.41 -19.47
CA SER A 252 -8.16 2.61 -18.80
C SER A 252 -6.96 3.44 -18.36
N MET A 253 -6.48 4.36 -19.21
CA MET A 253 -5.38 5.27 -18.89
C MET A 253 -5.75 6.25 -17.77
N GLU A 254 -6.99 6.74 -17.76
CA GLU A 254 -7.49 7.60 -16.68
C GLU A 254 -7.59 6.84 -15.35
N ARG A 255 -8.12 5.61 -15.33
CA ARG A 255 -8.18 4.78 -14.12
C ARG A 255 -6.80 4.51 -13.54
N GLU A 256 -5.83 4.16 -14.39
CA GLU A 256 -4.45 3.95 -13.94
C GLU A 256 -3.84 5.22 -13.35
N HIS A 257 -4.08 6.39 -13.96
CA HIS A 257 -3.59 7.65 -13.45
C HIS A 257 -4.25 8.03 -12.11
N GLU A 258 -5.57 7.91 -12.01
CA GLU A 258 -6.33 8.22 -10.79
C GLU A 258 -5.96 7.29 -9.63
N ALA A 259 -5.76 5.99 -9.89
CA ALA A 259 -5.30 5.02 -8.91
C ALA A 259 -3.92 5.40 -8.34
N ARG A 260 -2.99 5.81 -9.22
CA ARG A 260 -1.66 6.29 -8.82
C ARG A 260 -1.77 7.55 -7.95
N THR A 261 -2.54 8.55 -8.40
CA THR A 261 -2.76 9.79 -7.62
C THR A 261 -3.36 9.50 -6.25
N LEU A 262 -4.33 8.58 -6.15
CA LEU A 262 -4.90 8.18 -4.86
C LEU A 262 -3.85 7.50 -3.97
N GLN A 263 -3.00 6.66 -4.54
CA GLN A 263 -1.91 6.00 -3.82
C GLN A 263 -0.89 7.02 -3.28
N ASP A 264 -0.51 7.99 -4.10
CA ASP A 264 0.43 9.06 -3.71
C ASP A 264 -0.15 9.93 -2.59
N LEU A 265 -1.43 10.34 -2.70
CA LEU A 265 -2.13 11.05 -1.63
C LEU A 265 -2.21 10.22 -0.34
N THR A 266 -2.48 8.92 -0.44
CA THR A 266 -2.52 8.05 0.74
C THR A 266 -1.16 8.02 1.44
N ARG A 267 -0.08 7.97 0.66
CA ARG A 267 1.29 7.92 1.17
C ARG A 267 1.73 9.25 1.78
N GLU A 268 1.40 10.36 1.15
CA GLU A 268 1.68 11.72 1.64
C GLU A 268 0.99 11.95 3.00
N PHE A 269 -0.28 11.56 3.13
CA PHE A 269 -1.10 11.77 4.32
C PHE A 269 -1.18 10.56 5.26
N GLN A 270 -0.26 9.60 5.15
CA GLN A 270 -0.31 8.34 5.91
C GLN A 270 -0.33 8.55 7.44
N THR A 271 0.33 9.59 7.97
CA THR A 271 0.31 9.91 9.41
C THR A 271 -1.06 10.41 9.87
N LEU A 272 -1.75 11.17 9.02
CA LEU A 272 -3.11 11.66 9.26
C LEU A 272 -4.11 10.50 9.24
N LEU A 273 -4.08 9.68 8.18
CA LEU A 273 -4.99 8.55 7.98
C LEU A 273 -4.89 7.52 9.12
N ARG A 274 -3.69 7.32 9.69
CA ARG A 274 -3.51 6.49 10.89
C ARG A 274 -4.23 7.00 12.13
N THR A 275 -4.38 8.32 12.24
CA THR A 275 -5.01 8.96 13.41
C THR A 275 -6.53 9.05 13.24
N ASP A 276 -6.99 9.29 12.00
CA ASP A 276 -8.41 9.46 11.67
C ASP A 276 -8.96 8.25 10.90
N VAL A 277 -9.60 7.34 11.66
CA VAL A 277 -10.20 6.10 11.13
C VAL A 277 -11.31 6.38 10.10
N ALA A 278 -12.01 7.52 10.21
CA ALA A 278 -13.07 7.86 9.26
C ALA A 278 -12.47 8.23 7.90
N LEU A 279 -11.40 9.04 7.88
CA LEU A 279 -10.69 9.37 6.65
C LEU A 279 -10.02 8.13 6.03
N ASP A 280 -9.44 7.24 6.83
CA ASP A 280 -8.90 5.97 6.34
C ASP A 280 -9.99 5.11 5.67
N GLY A 281 -11.15 4.97 6.32
CA GLY A 281 -12.30 4.26 5.75
C GLY A 281 -12.77 4.84 4.42
N GLU A 282 -12.77 6.16 4.27
CA GLU A 282 -13.09 6.82 3.00
C GLU A 282 -12.04 6.56 1.90
N VAL A 283 -10.74 6.55 2.23
CA VAL A 283 -9.69 6.14 1.29
C VAL A 283 -9.91 4.71 0.82
N GLN A 284 -10.23 3.78 1.72
CA GLN A 284 -10.50 2.39 1.36
C GLN A 284 -11.71 2.28 0.42
N LEU A 285 -12.75 3.09 0.62
CA LEU A 285 -13.89 3.15 -0.31
C LEU A 285 -13.50 3.67 -1.69
N LEU A 286 -12.66 4.70 -1.76
CA LEU A 286 -12.15 5.22 -3.04
C LEU A 286 -11.26 4.20 -3.75
N ARG A 287 -10.42 3.47 -3.01
CA ARG A 287 -9.61 2.36 -3.55
C ARG A 287 -10.49 1.24 -4.11
N ALA A 288 -11.48 0.78 -3.34
CA ALA A 288 -12.40 -0.25 -3.78
C ALA A 288 -13.19 0.15 -5.04
N ARG A 289 -13.55 1.43 -5.20
CA ARG A 289 -14.18 1.94 -6.43
C ARG A 289 -13.21 1.92 -7.61
N SER A 290 -11.96 2.33 -7.41
CA SER A 290 -10.91 2.31 -8.43
C SER A 290 -10.61 0.88 -8.89
N GLU A 291 -10.45 -0.06 -7.95
CA GLU A 291 -10.28 -1.49 -8.22
C GLU A 291 -11.51 -2.11 -8.90
N GLY A 292 -12.71 -1.64 -8.56
CA GLY A 292 -13.96 -1.98 -9.23
C GLY A 292 -14.09 -1.43 -10.65
N GLY A 293 -13.08 -0.73 -11.16
CA GLY A 293 -13.01 -0.21 -12.52
C GLY A 293 -13.82 1.09 -12.74
N GLN A 294 -14.21 1.78 -11.67
CA GLN A 294 -14.90 3.07 -11.76
C GLN A 294 -13.90 4.22 -11.84
N LEU A 295 -14.22 5.24 -12.65
CA LEU A 295 -13.49 6.51 -12.65
C LEU A 295 -13.91 7.32 -11.42
N LEU A 296 -12.92 7.83 -10.70
CA LEU A 296 -13.11 8.70 -9.55
C LEU A 296 -13.39 10.13 -10.00
N GLY A 297 -12.71 10.58 -11.07
CA GLY A 297 -12.77 11.94 -11.57
C GLY A 297 -11.77 12.87 -10.90
N GLU A 298 -11.15 13.74 -11.70
CA GLU A 298 -10.15 14.71 -11.24
C GLU A 298 -10.67 15.62 -10.12
N THR A 299 -11.93 16.06 -10.21
CA THR A 299 -12.56 16.92 -9.19
C THR A 299 -12.69 16.22 -7.84
N VAL A 300 -12.97 14.92 -7.81
CA VAL A 300 -13.05 14.13 -6.58
C VAL A 300 -11.67 14.03 -5.94
N LEU A 301 -10.62 13.77 -6.73
CA LEU A 301 -9.25 13.71 -6.23
C LEU A 301 -8.74 15.07 -5.72
N GLN A 302 -9.06 16.16 -6.41
CA GLN A 302 -8.72 17.52 -5.97
C GLN A 302 -9.46 17.89 -4.67
N ASN A 303 -10.76 17.62 -4.59
CA ASN A 303 -11.56 17.83 -3.38
C ASN A 303 -11.04 16.96 -2.23
N TRP A 304 -10.64 15.72 -2.52
CA TRP A 304 -10.06 14.81 -1.54
C TRP A 304 -8.74 15.36 -0.98
N ARG A 305 -7.82 15.81 -1.85
CA ARG A 305 -6.57 16.47 -1.43
C ARG A 305 -6.84 17.70 -0.56
N ALA A 306 -7.78 18.55 -0.95
CA ALA A 306 -8.15 19.74 -0.16
C ALA A 306 -8.67 19.34 1.23
N ARG A 307 -9.53 18.31 1.31
CA ARG A 307 -10.06 17.78 2.56
C ARG A 307 -8.98 17.20 3.46
N LEU A 308 -8.03 16.43 2.91
CA LEU A 308 -6.88 15.90 3.66
C LEU A 308 -6.00 17.02 4.22
N THR A 309 -5.75 18.04 3.41
CA THR A 309 -4.96 19.22 3.82
C THR A 309 -5.64 19.97 4.96
N GLU A 310 -6.96 20.17 4.86
CA GLU A 310 -7.75 20.82 5.90
C GLU A 310 -7.77 19.99 7.20
N ALA A 311 -7.98 18.68 7.09
CA ALA A 311 -7.96 17.77 8.23
C ALA A 311 -6.59 17.75 8.92
N GLN A 312 -5.49 17.78 8.15
CA GLN A 312 -4.13 17.90 8.70
C GLN A 312 -3.96 19.20 9.50
N GLN A 313 -4.42 20.33 8.96
CA GLN A 313 -4.34 21.62 9.66
C GLN A 313 -5.16 21.64 10.95
N ARG A 314 -6.37 21.07 10.94
CA ARG A 314 -7.21 20.92 12.14
C ARG A 314 -6.49 20.08 13.19
N LEU A 315 -5.97 18.90 12.81
CA LEU A 315 -5.25 18.02 13.72
C LEU A 315 -3.99 18.68 14.29
N LEU A 316 -3.22 19.45 13.48
CA LEU A 316 -2.08 20.21 13.99
C LEU A 316 -2.48 21.22 15.07
N ASN A 317 -3.63 21.88 14.92
CA ASN A 317 -4.13 22.82 15.93
C ASN A 317 -4.55 22.10 17.21
N ASP A 318 -5.23 20.96 17.10
CA ASP A 318 -5.60 20.13 18.25
C ASP A 318 -4.36 19.63 18.99
N GLN A 319 -3.34 19.18 18.25
CA GLN A 319 -2.06 18.74 18.81
C GLN A 319 -1.31 19.86 19.54
N ARG A 320 -1.37 21.10 19.05
CA ARG A 320 -0.81 22.27 19.76
C ARG A 320 -1.50 22.50 21.09
N ALA A 321 -2.83 22.38 21.13
CA ALA A 321 -3.59 22.53 22.37
C ALA A 321 -3.25 21.42 23.38
N VAL A 322 -3.20 20.16 22.94
CA VAL A 322 -2.78 19.02 23.77
C VAL A 322 -1.36 19.20 24.30
N LEU A 323 -0.43 19.62 23.44
CA LEU A 323 0.96 19.87 23.83
C LEU A 323 1.04 20.93 24.92
N HIS A 324 0.32 22.05 24.78
CA HIS A 324 0.26 23.09 25.81
C HIS A 324 -0.21 22.52 27.17
N THR A 325 -1.29 21.74 27.19
CA THR A 325 -1.80 21.10 28.41
C THR A 325 -0.79 20.14 29.03
N LEU A 326 -0.09 19.33 28.22
CA LEU A 326 0.96 18.44 28.72
C LEU A 326 2.16 19.21 29.29
N GLY A 327 2.52 20.35 28.69
CA GLY A 327 3.56 21.24 29.20
C GLY A 327 3.23 21.81 30.59
N GLU A 328 1.98 22.24 30.79
CA GLU A 328 1.51 22.71 32.10
C GLU A 328 1.58 21.60 33.15
N ARG A 329 1.15 20.38 32.81
CA ARG A 329 1.20 19.21 33.69
C ARG A 329 2.64 18.85 34.07
N LEU A 330 3.55 18.81 33.09
CA LEU A 330 4.97 18.54 33.30
C LEU A 330 5.67 19.57 34.19
N SER A 331 5.26 20.84 34.14
CA SER A 331 5.86 21.91 34.95
C SER A 331 5.52 21.80 36.45
N ARG A 332 4.43 21.09 36.80
CA ARG A 332 4.00 20.85 38.19
C ARG A 332 4.69 19.64 38.83
N LEU A 333 5.36 18.80 38.03
CA LEU A 333 6.02 17.60 38.51
C LEU A 333 7.43 17.91 39.06
N PRO A 334 7.89 17.15 40.07
CA PRO A 334 9.24 17.30 40.62
C PRO A 334 10.31 16.95 39.58
N ASP A 335 11.48 17.59 39.67
CA ASP A 335 12.55 17.41 38.68
C ASP A 335 13.35 16.12 38.94
N ASP A 336 12.95 15.05 38.26
CA ASP A 336 13.60 13.73 38.32
C ASP A 336 14.07 13.26 36.94
N ALA A 337 14.88 12.19 36.87
CA ALA A 337 15.35 11.61 35.61
C ALA A 337 14.20 11.25 34.65
N SER A 338 13.12 10.64 35.14
CA SER A 338 11.95 10.27 34.34
C SER A 338 11.16 11.47 33.83
N VAL A 339 11.13 12.57 34.60
CA VAL A 339 10.49 13.84 34.22
C VAL A 339 11.36 14.59 33.20
N ARG A 340 12.69 14.56 33.35
CA ARG A 340 13.62 15.08 32.34
C ARG A 340 13.49 14.36 31.00
N SER A 341 13.38 13.03 31.01
CA SER A 341 13.06 12.24 29.81
C SER A 341 11.73 12.67 29.19
N ALA A 342 10.68 12.89 29.99
CA ALA A 342 9.40 13.39 29.49
C ALA A 342 9.52 14.81 28.91
N ARG A 343 10.35 15.68 29.49
CA ARG A 343 10.63 17.03 28.95
C ARG A 343 11.39 16.98 27.63
N GLN A 344 12.30 16.03 27.44
CA GLN A 344 12.96 15.80 26.14
C GLN A 344 11.95 15.37 25.08
N ALA A 345 11.06 14.42 25.41
CA ALA A 345 9.98 14.01 24.52
C ALA A 345 9.00 15.16 24.19
N TYR A 346 8.69 16.00 25.18
CA TYR A 346 7.93 17.23 24.98
C TYR A 346 8.64 18.20 24.01
N ALA A 347 9.94 18.44 24.19
CA ALA A 347 10.71 19.32 23.31
C ALA A 347 10.75 18.80 21.86
N LEU A 348 10.86 17.48 21.69
CA LEU A 348 10.80 16.82 20.39
C LEU A 348 9.42 16.98 19.73
N ALA A 349 8.34 16.71 20.46
CA ALA A 349 6.98 16.89 19.95
C ALA A 349 6.73 18.37 19.58
N GLN A 350 7.20 19.30 20.41
CA GLN A 350 7.08 20.73 20.16
C GLN A 350 7.82 21.15 18.90
N ALA A 351 9.06 20.73 18.73
CA ALA A 351 9.86 21.04 17.55
C ALA A 351 9.27 20.41 16.28
N THR A 352 8.69 19.21 16.36
CA THR A 352 8.01 18.54 15.23
C THR A 352 6.77 19.32 14.79
N ILE A 353 5.93 19.73 15.73
CA ILE A 353 4.71 20.51 15.45
C ILE A 353 5.02 21.93 14.96
N GLN A 354 6.08 22.56 15.48
CA GLN A 354 6.57 23.84 14.97
C GLN A 354 7.10 23.72 13.53
N GLY A 355 7.67 22.57 13.18
CA GLY A 355 8.10 22.24 11.82
C GLY A 355 6.95 21.95 10.85
N GLY A 356 5.70 21.91 11.32
CA GLY A 356 4.51 21.58 10.51
C GLY A 356 4.20 20.08 10.44
N GLY A 357 4.94 19.24 11.16
CA GLY A 357 4.74 17.79 11.19
C GLY A 357 3.71 17.38 12.24
N LEU A 358 2.99 16.29 11.96
CA LEU A 358 2.11 15.64 12.93
C LEU A 358 2.94 14.83 13.93
N ALA A 359 2.70 15.04 15.22
CA ALA A 359 3.37 14.33 16.32
C ALA A 359 2.37 13.46 17.13
N SER A 360 1.44 12.80 16.43
CA SER A 360 0.34 12.04 17.05
C SER A 360 0.85 10.95 18.01
N ASP A 361 1.82 10.16 17.54
CA ASP A 361 2.38 9.04 18.31
C ASP A 361 3.15 9.58 19.53
N GLU A 362 4.00 10.59 19.34
CA GLU A 362 4.81 11.20 20.40
C GLU A 362 3.95 11.85 21.48
N LEU A 363 2.88 12.53 21.10
CA LEU A 363 1.93 13.13 22.04
C LEU A 363 1.16 12.06 22.82
N SER A 364 0.76 10.96 22.17
CA SER A 364 0.10 9.86 22.84
C SER A 364 1.01 9.18 23.87
N GLN A 365 2.27 8.96 23.52
CA GLN A 365 3.30 8.41 24.40
C GLN A 365 3.59 9.37 25.57
N LEU A 366 3.75 10.66 25.28
CA LEU A 366 4.00 11.68 26.30
C LEU A 366 2.81 11.78 27.27
N ALA A 367 1.58 11.74 26.78
CA ALA A 367 0.38 11.80 27.62
C ALA A 367 0.33 10.63 28.61
N GLN A 368 0.63 9.40 28.15
CA GLN A 368 0.70 8.21 28.99
C GLN A 368 1.84 8.30 30.02
N GLN A 369 3.01 8.77 29.60
CA GLN A 369 4.15 8.97 30.50
C GLN A 369 3.84 10.00 31.58
N VAL A 370 3.23 11.14 31.24
CA VAL A 370 2.82 12.18 32.20
C VAL A 370 1.81 11.63 33.20
N GLN A 371 0.84 10.84 32.76
CA GLN A 371 -0.16 10.22 33.64
C GLN A 371 0.47 9.32 34.71
N VAL A 372 1.45 8.48 34.33
CA VAL A 372 2.18 7.62 35.29
C VAL A 372 3.02 8.46 36.27
N LEU A 373 3.66 9.51 35.78
CA LEU A 373 4.47 10.41 36.62
C LEU A 373 3.61 11.19 37.64
N GLU A 374 2.40 11.60 37.26
CA GLU A 374 1.42 12.21 38.18
C GLU A 374 0.91 11.21 39.22
N GLY A 375 0.63 9.96 38.83
CA GLY A 375 0.27 8.88 39.75
C GLY A 375 1.36 8.59 40.78
N ARG A 376 2.63 8.67 40.37
CA ARG A 376 3.80 8.58 41.25
C ARG A 376 3.89 9.79 42.18
N ALA A 377 3.75 11.00 41.66
CA ALA A 377 3.85 12.24 42.44
C ALA A 377 2.73 12.35 43.51
N THR A 378 1.55 11.82 43.21
CA THR A 378 0.40 11.74 44.14
C THR A 378 0.47 10.54 45.09
N SER A 379 1.56 9.75 45.07
CA SER A 379 1.75 8.53 45.87
C SER A 379 0.69 7.44 45.66
N VAL A 380 -0.10 7.51 44.59
CA VAL A 380 -1.07 6.47 44.20
C VAL A 380 -0.33 5.25 43.66
N MET A 381 0.85 5.45 43.06
CA MET A 381 1.74 4.40 42.57
C MET A 381 3.06 4.37 43.33
N GLN A 382 3.56 3.16 43.61
CA GLN A 382 4.90 2.97 44.17
C GLN A 382 5.97 3.29 43.10
N ASN A 383 7.11 3.84 43.51
CA ASN A 383 8.19 4.24 42.58
C ASN A 383 8.64 3.09 41.66
N ASP A 384 8.91 1.90 42.21
CA ASP A 384 9.38 0.75 41.45
C ASP A 384 8.33 0.28 40.41
N THR A 385 7.05 0.32 40.78
CA THR A 385 5.95 -0.01 39.86
C THR A 385 5.81 1.03 38.75
N ALA A 386 5.97 2.31 39.06
CA ALA A 386 5.91 3.39 38.07
C ALA A 386 7.06 3.29 37.06
N GLU A 387 8.27 2.97 37.51
CA GLU A 387 9.42 2.77 36.61
C GLU A 387 9.22 1.57 35.68
N LEU A 388 8.70 0.45 36.21
CA LEU A 388 8.40 -0.73 35.41
C LEU A 388 7.29 -0.47 34.39
N VAL A 389 6.22 0.23 34.78
CA VAL A 389 5.14 0.61 33.86
C VAL A 389 5.66 1.55 32.77
N LEU A 390 6.50 2.53 33.09
CA LEU A 390 7.12 3.41 32.10
C LEU A 390 8.01 2.65 31.12
N ALA A 391 8.77 1.65 31.59
CA ALA A 391 9.57 0.80 30.73
C ALA A 391 8.70 -0.05 29.78
N GLN A 392 7.64 -0.66 30.31
CA GLN A 392 6.69 -1.46 29.52
C GLN A 392 5.90 -0.61 28.51
N GLN A 393 5.56 0.63 28.85
CA GLN A 393 4.95 1.57 27.91
C GLN A 393 5.88 1.85 26.73
N ARG A 394 7.15 2.20 26.99
CA ARG A 394 8.15 2.43 25.92
C ARG A 394 8.29 1.20 25.03
N GLU A 395 8.43 0.03 25.65
CA GLU A 395 8.55 -1.24 24.91
C GLU A 395 7.30 -1.53 24.07
N SER A 396 6.09 -1.22 24.56
CA SER A 396 4.86 -1.40 23.78
C SER A 396 4.78 -0.49 22.55
N PHE A 397 5.27 0.76 22.66
CA PHE A 397 5.35 1.68 21.52
C PHE A 397 6.43 1.26 20.51
N GLU A 398 7.58 0.76 20.99
CA GLU A 398 8.62 0.20 20.12
C GLU A 398 8.10 -1.02 19.35
N LEU A 399 7.36 -1.91 20.03
CA LEU A 399 6.75 -3.08 19.42
C LEU A 399 5.73 -2.69 18.35
N GLU A 400 4.86 -1.73 18.64
CA GLU A 400 3.90 -1.22 17.66
C GLU A 400 4.60 -0.57 16.47
N ARG A 401 5.66 0.22 16.70
CA ARG A 401 6.46 0.81 15.63
C ARG A 401 7.07 -0.27 14.74
N ALA A 402 7.62 -1.32 15.32
CA ALA A 402 8.17 -2.45 14.57
C ALA A 402 7.07 -3.24 13.83
N ALA A 403 5.92 -3.44 14.45
CA ALA A 403 4.78 -4.14 13.85
C ALA A 403 4.20 -3.42 12.62
N ARG A 404 4.28 -2.09 12.56
CA ARG A 404 3.84 -1.29 11.40
C ARG A 404 4.69 -1.56 10.15
N GLU A 405 5.94 -1.96 10.32
CA GLU A 405 6.86 -2.28 9.21
C GLU A 405 6.69 -3.72 8.71
N VAL A 406 5.98 -4.58 9.47
CA VAL A 406 5.79 -5.99 9.15
C VAL A 406 4.37 -6.22 8.61
N PRO A 407 4.21 -6.74 7.37
CA PRO A 407 2.90 -6.97 6.79
C PRO A 407 2.04 -7.91 7.64
N GLY A 408 0.79 -7.54 7.87
CA GLY A 408 -0.17 -8.33 8.66
C GLY A 408 0.12 -8.42 10.16
N ALA A 409 1.20 -7.81 10.67
CA ALA A 409 1.48 -7.85 12.12
C ALA A 409 0.53 -6.94 12.90
N MET A 410 0.22 -5.74 12.38
CA MET A 410 -0.69 -4.81 13.05
C MET A 410 -2.11 -5.36 13.21
N SER A 411 -2.65 -6.11 12.25
CA SER A 411 -3.99 -6.70 12.38
C SER A 411 -4.08 -7.69 13.54
N ASP A 412 -3.03 -8.47 13.78
CA ASP A 412 -2.97 -9.44 14.87
C ASP A 412 -2.70 -8.76 16.22
N LEU A 413 -1.82 -7.75 16.22
CA LEU A 413 -1.31 -7.13 17.45
C LEU A 413 -2.21 -6.03 17.99
N THR A 414 -3.00 -5.35 17.15
CA THR A 414 -3.89 -4.24 17.57
C THR A 414 -4.77 -4.58 18.78
N PRO A 415 -5.55 -5.68 18.80
CA PRO A 415 -6.40 -5.99 19.96
C PRO A 415 -5.59 -6.25 21.23
N MET A 416 -4.43 -6.90 21.11
CA MET A 416 -3.54 -7.18 22.25
C MET A 416 -2.87 -5.90 22.77
N LEU A 417 -2.42 -5.01 21.88
CA LEU A 417 -1.84 -3.71 22.22
C LEU A 417 -2.86 -2.80 22.92
N GLN A 418 -4.14 -2.83 22.51
CA GLN A 418 -5.20 -2.08 23.18
C GLN A 418 -5.41 -2.57 24.63
N ASP A 419 -5.47 -3.89 24.85
CA ASP A 419 -5.58 -4.48 26.19
C ASP A 419 -4.35 -4.13 27.07
N VAL A 420 -3.14 -4.23 26.51
CA VAL A 420 -1.89 -3.84 27.20
C VAL A 420 -1.91 -2.37 27.59
N ARG A 421 -2.29 -1.47 26.68
CA ARG A 421 -2.39 -0.02 26.96
C ARG A 421 -3.40 0.27 28.07
N GLN A 422 -4.56 -0.38 28.07
CA GLN A 422 -5.56 -0.22 29.13
C GLN A 422 -5.03 -0.68 30.48
N ARG A 423 -4.36 -1.83 30.53
CA ARG A 423 -3.75 -2.35 31.77
C ARG A 423 -2.62 -1.45 32.27
N LEU A 424 -1.72 -1.00 31.40
CA LEU A 424 -0.65 -0.06 31.75
C LEU A 424 -1.20 1.28 32.24
N ALA A 425 -2.28 1.79 31.62
CA ALA A 425 -2.96 3.01 32.07
C ALA A 425 -3.60 2.87 33.45
N SER A 426 -4.06 1.66 33.81
CA SER A 426 -4.53 1.33 35.16
C SER A 426 -3.40 1.08 36.17
N GLY A 427 -2.13 1.10 35.72
CA GLY A 427 -0.97 0.83 36.55
C GLY A 427 -0.61 -0.63 36.77
N GLN A 428 -1.24 -1.53 36.01
CA GLN A 428 -0.91 -2.95 36.05
C GLN A 428 0.30 -3.23 35.17
N THR A 429 1.17 -4.12 35.65
CA THR A 429 2.31 -4.61 34.87
C THR A 429 1.87 -5.72 33.93
N VAL A 430 2.33 -5.71 32.68
CA VAL A 430 1.92 -6.68 31.65
C VAL A 430 3.14 -7.40 31.08
N ALA A 431 3.01 -8.71 30.83
CA ALA A 431 4.03 -9.47 30.11
C ALA A 431 3.94 -9.17 28.61
N LEU A 432 5.02 -8.68 28.01
CA LEU A 432 5.07 -8.26 26.60
C LEU A 432 5.60 -9.37 25.68
N GLU A 433 6.13 -10.46 26.25
CA GLU A 433 6.68 -11.62 25.55
C GLU A 433 5.69 -12.24 24.53
N PRO A 434 4.37 -12.36 24.80
CA PRO A 434 3.43 -12.89 23.82
C PRO A 434 3.30 -12.02 22.57
N LEU A 435 3.36 -10.69 22.72
CA LEU A 435 3.29 -9.75 21.59
C LEU A 435 4.55 -9.88 20.71
N TRP A 436 5.72 -9.96 21.34
CA TRP A 436 6.98 -10.18 20.63
C TRP A 436 6.99 -11.51 19.88
N ALA A 437 6.45 -12.58 20.46
CA ALA A 437 6.36 -13.87 19.79
C ALA A 437 5.47 -13.82 18.53
N VAL A 438 4.36 -13.07 18.57
CA VAL A 438 3.51 -12.84 17.38
C VAL A 438 4.26 -12.03 16.32
N LEU A 439 4.96 -10.97 16.73
CA LEU A 439 5.76 -10.16 15.81
C LEU A 439 6.89 -10.97 15.16
N GLU A 440 7.65 -11.75 15.93
CA GLU A 440 8.73 -12.61 15.44
C GLU A 440 8.23 -13.63 14.42
N ARG A 441 7.07 -14.26 14.68
CA ARG A 441 6.43 -15.17 13.73
C ARG A 441 6.10 -14.44 12.42
N ARG A 442 5.51 -13.25 12.50
CA ARG A 442 5.16 -12.44 11.31
C ARG A 442 6.40 -11.95 10.56
N MET A 443 7.49 -11.61 11.26
CA MET A 443 8.78 -11.29 10.64
C MET A 443 9.35 -12.49 9.90
N GLY A 444 9.28 -13.69 10.48
CA GLY A 444 9.69 -14.94 9.82
C GLY A 444 8.87 -15.24 8.56
N GLU A 445 7.55 -15.13 8.64
CA GLU A 445 6.65 -15.28 7.49
C GLU A 445 6.94 -14.23 6.40
N ALA A 446 7.17 -12.98 6.80
CA ALA A 446 7.54 -11.89 5.91
C ALA A 446 8.87 -12.15 5.19
N ALA A 447 9.89 -12.65 5.89
CA ALA A 447 11.18 -12.99 5.31
C ALA A 447 11.06 -14.15 4.31
N GLN A 448 10.28 -15.18 4.66
CA GLN A 448 10.01 -16.31 3.76
C GLN A 448 9.31 -15.86 2.47
N GLN A 449 8.28 -15.01 2.59
CA GLN A 449 7.60 -14.43 1.45
C GLN A 449 8.57 -13.63 0.57
N ARG A 450 9.51 -12.87 1.16
CA ARG A 450 10.55 -12.16 0.39
C ARG A 450 11.42 -13.11 -0.41
N GLU A 451 11.89 -14.19 0.20
CA GLU A 451 12.70 -15.17 -0.50
C GLU A 451 11.92 -15.86 -1.64
N ASP A 452 10.64 -16.18 -1.41
CA ASP A 452 9.76 -16.73 -2.44
C ASP A 452 9.57 -15.77 -3.62
N MET A 453 9.38 -14.47 -3.35
CA MET A 453 9.31 -13.44 -4.39
C MET A 453 10.64 -13.34 -5.16
N ASP A 454 11.78 -13.33 -4.46
CA ASP A 454 13.09 -13.24 -5.09
C ASP A 454 13.36 -14.46 -6.00
N ARG A 455 12.96 -15.67 -5.57
CA ARG A 455 13.05 -16.89 -6.37
C ARG A 455 12.15 -16.85 -7.62
N ARG A 456 10.94 -16.30 -7.49
CA ARG A 456 10.03 -16.11 -8.63
C ARG A 456 10.59 -15.09 -9.61
N ALA A 457 11.07 -13.94 -9.12
CA ALA A 457 11.72 -12.92 -9.95
C ALA A 457 12.95 -13.47 -10.68
N ASP A 458 13.76 -14.30 -10.02
CA ASP A 458 14.88 -15.02 -10.65
C ASP A 458 14.46 -15.91 -11.81
N THR A 459 13.30 -16.54 -11.68
CA THR A 459 12.76 -17.40 -12.73
C THR A 459 12.29 -16.55 -13.91
N VAL A 460 11.53 -15.49 -13.63
CA VAL A 460 11.10 -14.53 -14.67
C VAL A 460 12.29 -13.93 -15.41
N MET A 461 13.34 -13.48 -14.72
CA MET A 461 14.52 -12.89 -15.35
C MET A 461 15.28 -13.89 -16.23
N ARG A 462 15.52 -15.12 -15.72
CA ARG A 462 16.20 -16.17 -16.50
C ARG A 462 15.41 -16.58 -17.74
N ASP A 463 14.09 -16.71 -17.60
CA ASP A 463 13.25 -17.10 -18.73
C ASP A 463 13.12 -15.96 -19.74
N TYR A 464 13.01 -14.70 -19.29
CA TYR A 464 13.07 -13.54 -20.16
C TYR A 464 14.35 -13.50 -21.01
N ASP A 465 15.52 -13.77 -20.41
CA ASP A 465 16.79 -13.77 -21.16
C ASP A 465 16.80 -14.78 -22.32
N ARG A 466 16.03 -15.87 -22.23
CA ARG A 466 15.83 -16.83 -23.33
C ARG A 466 15.00 -16.25 -24.49
N TYR A 467 14.05 -15.38 -24.18
CA TYR A 467 13.09 -14.81 -25.14
C TYR A 467 13.47 -13.39 -25.61
N ARG A 468 14.54 -12.81 -25.05
CA ARG A 468 15.01 -11.43 -25.32
C ARG A 468 15.21 -11.11 -26.81
N HIS A 469 15.52 -12.10 -27.64
CA HIS A 469 15.77 -11.91 -29.07
C HIS A 469 14.49 -11.77 -29.90
N LEU A 470 13.31 -12.04 -29.33
CA LEU A 470 12.03 -11.88 -30.00
C LEU A 470 11.64 -10.40 -30.00
N ALA A 471 11.40 -9.84 -31.17
CA ALA A 471 11.02 -8.44 -31.35
C ALA A 471 9.50 -8.23 -31.21
N GLY A 472 8.94 -8.53 -30.03
CA GLY A 472 7.52 -8.37 -29.69
C GLY A 472 7.26 -7.23 -28.71
N GLU A 473 6.03 -6.69 -28.69
CA GLU A 473 5.62 -5.72 -27.67
C GLU A 473 5.58 -6.36 -26.27
N THR A 474 5.18 -7.63 -26.20
CA THR A 474 5.17 -8.48 -25.01
C THR A 474 6.56 -8.60 -24.40
N THR A 475 7.58 -8.94 -25.20
CA THR A 475 8.97 -9.05 -24.74
C THR A 475 9.58 -7.71 -24.35
N GLN A 476 9.24 -6.61 -25.03
CA GLN A 476 9.66 -5.26 -24.62
C GLN A 476 9.03 -4.80 -23.30
N LYS A 477 7.75 -5.12 -23.05
CA LYS A 477 7.09 -4.87 -21.76
C LYS A 477 7.72 -5.72 -20.66
N LEU A 478 7.92 -7.01 -20.92
CA LEU A 478 8.55 -7.95 -20.00
C LEU A 478 9.97 -7.52 -19.64
N GLY A 479 10.76 -7.03 -20.60
CA GLY A 479 12.12 -6.53 -20.34
C GLY A 479 12.15 -5.35 -19.37
N ARG A 480 11.21 -4.40 -19.50
CA ARG A 480 11.09 -3.27 -18.57
C ARG A 480 10.69 -3.73 -17.17
N LEU A 481 9.72 -4.64 -17.05
CA LEU A 481 9.34 -5.20 -15.76
C LEU A 481 10.51 -6.00 -15.14
N ALA A 482 11.26 -6.76 -15.93
CA ALA A 482 12.44 -7.49 -15.46
C ALA A 482 13.54 -6.54 -14.92
N ASP A 483 13.73 -5.37 -15.53
CA ASP A 483 14.65 -4.35 -15.02
C ASP A 483 14.17 -3.75 -13.69
N VAL A 484 12.85 -3.51 -13.54
CA VAL A 484 12.24 -3.09 -12.28
C VAL A 484 12.40 -4.16 -11.20
N LEU A 485 12.12 -5.43 -11.51
CA LEU A 485 12.31 -6.56 -10.59
C LEU A 485 13.77 -6.68 -10.14
N ARG A 486 14.73 -6.47 -11.06
CA ARG A 486 16.16 -6.47 -10.74
C ARG A 486 16.50 -5.33 -9.78
N ALA A 487 16.00 -4.13 -10.05
CA ALA A 487 16.21 -2.97 -9.17
C ALA A 487 15.59 -3.19 -7.78
N GLN A 488 14.35 -3.69 -7.70
CA GLN A 488 13.66 -4.00 -6.44
C GLN A 488 14.30 -5.14 -5.65
N ARG A 489 14.95 -6.09 -6.32
CA ARG A 489 15.70 -7.18 -5.66
C ARG A 489 16.99 -6.68 -5.02
N HIS A 490 17.65 -5.70 -5.63
CA HIS A 490 18.85 -5.09 -5.05
C HIS A 490 18.53 -4.24 -3.81
N LEU A 491 17.26 -3.87 -3.61
CA LEU A 491 16.81 -3.27 -2.36
C LEU A 491 16.79 -4.34 -1.25
N GLY A 492 17.36 -3.99 -0.09
CA GLY A 492 17.43 -4.87 1.07
C GLY A 492 16.06 -5.03 1.75
N THR A 493 15.89 -4.40 2.91
CA THR A 493 14.59 -4.33 3.58
C THR A 493 13.66 -3.43 2.77
N LEU A 494 12.46 -3.91 2.48
CA LEU A 494 11.42 -3.16 1.77
C LEU A 494 10.33 -2.71 2.74
N SER A 495 9.82 -1.50 2.55
CA SER A 495 8.56 -1.05 3.15
C SER A 495 7.37 -1.90 2.71
N ASN A 496 6.28 -1.88 3.49
CA ASN A 496 5.06 -2.64 3.14
C ASN A 496 4.55 -2.28 1.74
N ASP A 497 4.46 -0.99 1.43
CA ASP A 497 4.05 -0.48 0.12
C ASP A 497 4.98 -0.96 -1.01
N ALA A 498 6.30 -0.94 -0.78
CA ALA A 498 7.26 -1.42 -1.77
C ALA A 498 7.16 -2.94 -2.01
N ARG A 499 6.78 -3.71 -0.99
CA ARG A 499 6.55 -5.16 -1.11
C ARG A 499 5.28 -5.46 -1.90
N GLU A 500 4.20 -4.73 -1.65
CA GLU A 500 2.96 -4.86 -2.42
C GLU A 500 3.22 -4.58 -3.90
N ARG A 501 3.91 -3.47 -4.22
CA ARG A 501 4.32 -3.16 -5.59
C ARG A 501 5.24 -4.20 -6.20
N TYR A 502 6.14 -4.79 -5.41
CA TYR A 502 7.01 -5.87 -5.88
C TYR A 502 6.20 -7.10 -6.29
N LEU A 503 5.21 -7.49 -5.47
CA LEU A 503 4.28 -8.57 -5.79
C LEU A 503 3.48 -8.27 -7.05
N GLU A 504 2.90 -7.08 -7.17
CA GLU A 504 2.13 -6.68 -8.36
C GLU A 504 2.98 -6.74 -9.63
N THR A 505 4.18 -6.16 -9.59
CA THR A 505 5.13 -6.15 -10.71
C THR A 505 5.49 -7.58 -11.12
N LEU A 506 5.66 -8.45 -10.13
CA LEU A 506 6.03 -9.85 -10.34
C LEU A 506 4.88 -10.65 -10.97
N VAL A 507 3.64 -10.47 -10.49
CA VAL A 507 2.45 -11.10 -11.07
C VAL A 507 2.25 -10.63 -12.52
N GLN A 508 2.41 -9.34 -12.80
CA GLN A 508 2.33 -8.79 -14.16
C GLN A 508 3.41 -9.39 -15.06
N ALA A 509 4.65 -9.54 -14.57
CA ALA A 509 5.74 -10.11 -15.35
C ALA A 509 5.56 -11.60 -15.62
N GLU A 510 5.03 -12.37 -14.66
CA GLU A 510 4.69 -13.78 -14.85
C GLU A 510 3.57 -13.97 -15.90
N ALA A 511 2.56 -13.10 -15.89
CA ALA A 511 1.51 -13.12 -16.91
C ALA A 511 2.08 -12.85 -18.31
N LEU A 512 2.90 -11.81 -18.47
CA LEU A 512 3.55 -11.49 -19.75
C LEU A 512 4.56 -12.56 -20.19
N LEU A 513 5.22 -13.24 -19.24
CA LEU A 513 6.08 -14.37 -19.54
C LEU A 513 5.27 -15.52 -20.16
N SER A 514 4.11 -15.84 -19.58
CA SER A 514 3.24 -16.90 -20.10
C SER A 514 2.72 -16.58 -21.50
N GLU A 515 2.39 -15.29 -21.76
CA GLU A 515 2.00 -14.81 -23.08
C GLU A 515 3.15 -14.90 -24.08
N ALA A 516 4.35 -14.44 -23.72
CA ALA A 516 5.54 -14.55 -24.57
C ALA A 516 5.92 -16.01 -24.88
N GLN A 517 5.71 -16.93 -23.92
CA GLN A 517 5.89 -18.36 -24.13
C GLN A 517 4.88 -18.91 -25.14
N ALA A 518 3.60 -18.53 -25.03
CA ALA A 518 2.56 -18.93 -25.96
C ALA A 518 2.82 -18.39 -27.38
N GLU A 519 3.23 -17.11 -27.50
CA GLU A 519 3.60 -16.49 -28.78
C GLU A 519 4.80 -17.20 -29.42
N PHE A 520 5.81 -17.56 -28.63
CA PHE A 520 6.97 -18.30 -29.12
C PHE A 520 6.60 -19.71 -29.59
N GLN A 521 5.74 -20.41 -28.85
CA GLN A 521 5.25 -21.73 -29.24
C GLN A 521 4.44 -21.65 -30.53
N ALA A 522 3.52 -20.69 -30.64
CA ALA A 522 2.74 -20.45 -31.84
C ALA A 522 3.64 -20.12 -33.05
N ALA A 523 4.64 -19.25 -32.88
CA ALA A 523 5.61 -18.94 -33.93
C ALA A 523 6.43 -20.17 -34.35
N ARG A 524 6.77 -21.04 -33.40
CA ARG A 524 7.47 -22.30 -33.68
C ARG A 524 6.58 -23.31 -34.41
N GLU A 525 5.31 -23.41 -34.04
CA GLU A 525 4.34 -24.27 -34.72
C GLU A 525 4.11 -23.80 -36.15
N VAL A 526 3.93 -22.50 -36.35
CA VAL A 526 3.81 -21.88 -37.69
C VAL A 526 5.06 -22.15 -38.53
N THR A 527 6.25 -21.92 -38.01
CA THR A 527 7.50 -22.22 -38.74
C THR A 527 7.68 -23.72 -39.01
N SER A 528 7.21 -24.61 -38.13
CA SER A 528 7.23 -26.05 -38.38
C SER A 528 6.18 -26.51 -39.39
N ALA A 529 5.01 -25.86 -39.44
CA ALA A 529 3.95 -26.12 -40.40
C ALA A 529 4.30 -25.61 -41.80
N PHE A 530 5.11 -24.55 -41.90
CA PHE A 530 5.73 -24.06 -43.13
C PHE A 530 7.05 -24.78 -43.46
N GLY A 531 7.30 -25.98 -42.92
CA GLY A 531 8.48 -26.78 -43.20
C GLY A 531 8.76 -26.95 -44.71
N ALA A 532 10.04 -27.14 -45.05
CA ALA A 532 10.69 -27.14 -46.37
C ALA A 532 9.83 -27.29 -47.64
N ASP A 533 8.87 -28.21 -47.67
CA ASP A 533 8.01 -28.51 -48.81
C ASP A 533 7.11 -27.33 -49.26
N ALA A 534 6.70 -26.44 -48.34
CA ALA A 534 5.86 -25.28 -48.69
C ALA A 534 6.67 -24.10 -49.29
N LEU A 535 7.97 -24.04 -48.99
CA LEU A 535 8.90 -23.03 -49.53
C LEU A 535 9.48 -23.45 -50.88
N GLU A 536 9.68 -24.76 -51.12
CA GLU A 536 10.02 -25.28 -52.46
C GLU A 536 8.90 -24.99 -53.48
N GLY A 537 7.62 -25.19 -53.11
CA GLY A 537 6.49 -24.88 -54.01
C GLY A 537 6.28 -23.39 -54.29
N LEU A 538 6.81 -22.48 -53.45
CA LEU A 538 6.78 -21.03 -53.67
C LEU A 538 8.00 -20.52 -54.43
N LEU A 539 9.13 -21.24 -54.37
CA LEU A 539 10.36 -20.94 -55.12
C LEU A 539 10.35 -21.55 -56.53
N ASP A 540 9.67 -22.67 -56.75
CA ASP A 540 9.47 -23.29 -58.08
C ASP A 540 8.56 -22.43 -59.02
N VAL A 541 7.84 -21.45 -58.46
CA VAL A 541 7.08 -20.44 -59.22
C VAL A 541 8.00 -19.34 -59.77
N PHE A 542 9.22 -19.20 -59.23
CA PHE A 542 10.19 -18.18 -59.65
C PHE A 542 11.37 -18.72 -60.48
N ASP A 543 11.53 -20.05 -60.62
CA ASP A 543 12.47 -20.66 -61.58
C ASP A 543 11.86 -20.68 -62.99
N THR A 544 11.75 -19.49 -63.59
CA THR A 544 11.50 -19.32 -65.02
C THR A 544 12.78 -19.56 -65.83
N ASP A 545 13.13 -20.82 -66.06
CA ASP A 545 14.00 -21.20 -67.18
C ASP A 545 13.15 -21.33 -68.45
N GLY A 546 13.15 -20.25 -69.25
CA GLY A 546 12.65 -20.27 -70.61
C GLY A 546 13.57 -21.08 -71.54
N PRO A 547 13.04 -21.53 -72.69
CA PRO A 547 13.53 -20.87 -73.89
C PRO A 547 12.42 -20.43 -74.86
N SER A 548 12.47 -19.13 -75.17
CA SER A 548 12.34 -18.53 -76.51
C SER A 548 12.01 -19.50 -77.66
N LEU A 549 10.88 -19.23 -78.33
CA LEU A 549 10.60 -19.23 -79.79
C LEU A 549 9.07 -19.01 -79.90
N GLY A 550 8.51 -17.84 -80.22
CA GLY A 550 8.56 -17.17 -81.51
C GLY A 550 7.13 -17.06 -82.08
N SER A 551 6.73 -15.84 -82.47
CA SER A 551 5.56 -15.50 -83.31
C SER A 551 4.14 -15.76 -82.77
N SER A 552 3.44 -14.69 -82.38
CA SER A 552 2.45 -14.03 -83.26
C SER A 552 1.57 -13.04 -82.48
N SER A 553 1.71 -11.75 -82.81
CA SER A 553 0.63 -10.79 -82.64
C SER A 553 -0.53 -11.18 -83.56
N ALA A 554 -1.72 -11.42 -83.00
CA ALA A 554 -2.98 -10.82 -83.44
C ALA A 554 -4.18 -11.40 -82.68
N LEU A 555 -5.18 -10.54 -82.50
CA LEU A 555 -6.60 -10.77 -82.21
C LEU A 555 -7.07 -10.69 -80.75
N LEU A 556 -7.45 -9.45 -80.41
CA LEU A 556 -8.57 -9.09 -79.54
C LEU A 556 -9.86 -9.85 -79.90
N SER A 557 -10.51 -10.46 -78.91
CA SER A 557 -11.97 -10.56 -78.69
C SER A 557 -12.19 -11.29 -77.35
N THR A 558 -12.51 -10.59 -76.26
CA THR A 558 -13.86 -10.43 -75.67
C THR A 558 -14.66 -11.74 -75.53
N GLU A 559 -14.67 -12.34 -74.33
CA GLU A 559 -15.88 -12.75 -73.57
C GLU A 559 -15.48 -13.29 -72.17
N PRO A 560 -16.23 -13.01 -71.08
CA PRO A 560 -15.85 -13.42 -69.72
C PRO A 560 -16.51 -14.76 -69.32
N PRO A 561 -15.80 -15.70 -68.68
CA PRO A 561 -16.44 -16.80 -67.97
C PRO A 561 -16.76 -16.44 -66.51
N ALA A 562 -17.90 -16.98 -66.09
CA ALA A 562 -18.61 -16.84 -64.82
C ALA A 562 -17.83 -17.34 -63.57
N PRO A 563 -18.32 -17.06 -62.34
CA PRO A 563 -17.52 -17.10 -61.13
C PRO A 563 -17.30 -18.53 -60.60
N LEU A 564 -16.05 -18.85 -60.28
CA LEU A 564 -15.70 -20.04 -59.51
C LEU A 564 -16.02 -19.82 -58.03
N SER A 565 -17.23 -20.21 -57.64
CA SER A 565 -17.59 -20.55 -56.27
C SER A 565 -16.82 -21.80 -55.85
N GLY A 566 -15.65 -21.64 -55.22
CA GLY A 566 -14.79 -22.79 -54.85
C GLY A 566 -13.80 -22.57 -53.70
N LEU A 567 -13.79 -21.42 -53.03
CA LEU A 567 -12.82 -21.12 -51.95
C LEU A 567 -13.45 -20.87 -50.56
N ALA A 568 -14.74 -21.20 -50.38
CA ALA A 568 -15.43 -21.09 -49.08
C ALA A 568 -15.63 -22.43 -48.35
N ALA A 569 -15.12 -23.56 -48.89
CA ALA A 569 -15.38 -24.90 -48.36
C ALA A 569 -14.15 -25.60 -47.73
N LEU A 570 -13.03 -24.91 -47.54
CA LEU A 570 -11.79 -25.47 -46.95
C LEU A 570 -11.40 -24.90 -45.58
N MET A 571 -12.22 -24.02 -44.98
CA MET A 571 -12.08 -23.57 -43.57
C MET A 571 -13.07 -24.26 -42.61
N ALA A 572 -13.75 -25.33 -43.04
CA ALA A 572 -14.67 -26.09 -42.20
C ALA A 572 -14.31 -27.59 -42.19
N ALA A 573 -13.17 -27.92 -41.61
CA ALA A 573 -12.79 -29.31 -41.30
C ALA A 573 -11.84 -29.36 -40.10
N ALA A 574 -12.35 -29.07 -38.91
CA ALA A 574 -11.69 -29.47 -37.66
C ALA A 574 -12.04 -30.96 -37.40
N PRO A 575 -11.06 -31.85 -37.22
CA PRO A 575 -11.33 -33.22 -36.81
C PRO A 575 -11.82 -33.26 -35.36
N SER A 576 -12.92 -33.98 -35.17
CA SER A 576 -13.49 -34.34 -33.88
C SER A 576 -12.51 -35.24 -33.10
N ALA A 577 -12.06 -34.76 -31.93
CA ALA A 577 -11.33 -35.57 -30.97
C ALA A 577 -12.29 -36.14 -29.90
N PRO A 578 -12.05 -37.36 -29.41
CA PRO A 578 -12.96 -38.09 -28.54
C PRO A 578 -12.95 -37.56 -27.09
N ALA A 579 -14.11 -37.71 -26.45
CA ALA A 579 -14.35 -37.38 -25.06
C ALA A 579 -13.39 -38.09 -24.09
N ALA A 580 -12.83 -37.32 -23.17
CA ALA A 580 -12.21 -37.77 -21.93
C ALA A 580 -12.72 -36.88 -20.77
N PRO A 581 -12.77 -37.40 -19.54
CA PRO A 581 -13.85 -37.16 -18.60
C PRO A 581 -13.73 -35.85 -17.80
N ASP A 582 -14.88 -35.24 -17.52
CA ASP A 582 -15.04 -34.15 -16.57
C ASP A 582 -14.57 -34.56 -15.16
N PRO A 583 -13.65 -33.81 -14.51
CA PRO A 583 -13.33 -34.01 -13.10
C PRO A 583 -14.30 -33.29 -12.14
N PHE A 584 -15.41 -32.69 -12.61
CA PHE A 584 -16.42 -32.08 -11.74
C PHE A 584 -17.85 -32.34 -12.20
N GLY A 585 -18.21 -33.62 -12.27
CA GLY A 585 -19.60 -34.05 -12.22
C GLY A 585 -20.13 -34.00 -10.79
N LEU A 586 -20.79 -32.90 -10.41
CA LEU A 586 -21.73 -32.89 -9.29
C LEU A 586 -23.11 -32.53 -9.83
N GLY A 587 -23.97 -33.56 -9.82
CA GLY A 587 -25.37 -33.45 -10.15
C GLY A 587 -26.12 -32.52 -9.22
N GLY A 588 -27.31 -32.13 -9.69
CA GLY A 588 -28.26 -31.33 -8.94
C GLY A 588 -28.47 -31.85 -7.53
N ILE A 589 -28.05 -31.05 -6.57
CA ILE A 589 -28.56 -31.04 -5.21
C ILE A 589 -29.06 -29.61 -5.03
N ALA A 590 -30.38 -29.46 -4.88
CA ALA A 590 -30.98 -28.22 -4.44
C ALA A 590 -30.24 -27.72 -3.20
N PRO A 591 -29.98 -26.41 -3.04
CA PRO A 591 -29.24 -25.92 -1.88
C PRO A 591 -30.01 -26.26 -0.61
N THR A 592 -29.52 -27.25 0.13
CA THR A 592 -29.86 -27.46 1.52
C THR A 592 -29.47 -26.18 2.25
N PRO A 593 -30.38 -25.48 2.94
CA PRO A 593 -30.07 -24.21 3.57
C PRO A 593 -29.02 -24.41 4.65
N MET A 594 -27.96 -23.60 4.57
CA MET A 594 -26.98 -23.44 5.63
C MET A 594 -27.72 -23.11 6.93
N ALA A 595 -27.55 -23.94 7.95
CA ALA A 595 -28.05 -23.66 9.28
C ALA A 595 -27.34 -22.40 9.82
N LEU A 596 -28.07 -21.29 9.88
CA LEU A 596 -27.65 -20.07 10.57
C LEU A 596 -27.51 -20.38 12.07
N PRO A 597 -26.41 -19.98 12.74
CA PRO A 597 -26.35 -20.04 14.19
C PRO A 597 -27.39 -19.06 14.76
N GLY A 598 -28.32 -19.59 15.56
CA GLY A 598 -29.15 -18.89 16.54
C GLY A 598 -29.82 -17.56 16.12
N ARG A 599 -31.12 -17.64 15.78
CA ARG A 599 -32.10 -16.53 15.62
C ARG A 599 -31.83 -15.55 14.46
N ALA A 600 -31.82 -16.06 13.23
CA ALA A 600 -31.93 -15.26 12.02
C ALA A 600 -33.18 -15.67 11.20
N TRP A 601 -33.81 -14.71 10.52
CA TRP A 601 -35.05 -14.86 9.76
C TRP A 601 -34.79 -14.62 8.27
N LEU A 602 -35.33 -15.45 7.39
CA LEU A 602 -35.23 -15.26 5.94
C LEU A 602 -36.61 -14.90 5.36
N VAL A 603 -36.71 -13.70 4.76
CA VAL A 603 -37.91 -13.23 4.06
C VAL A 603 -37.56 -13.05 2.59
N VAL A 604 -38.28 -13.75 1.71
CA VAL A 604 -38.14 -13.66 0.25
C VAL A 604 -39.53 -13.31 -0.30
N ASP A 605 -39.60 -12.28 -1.14
CA ASP A 605 -40.86 -11.79 -1.75
C ASP A 605 -42.01 -11.53 -0.76
N GLY A 606 -41.68 -11.01 0.42
CA GLY A 606 -42.66 -10.65 1.45
C GLY A 606 -43.26 -11.82 2.24
N GLN A 607 -42.71 -13.04 2.12
CA GLN A 607 -43.08 -14.18 2.96
C GLN A 607 -41.88 -14.72 3.75
N VAL A 608 -42.11 -15.02 5.04
CA VAL A 608 -41.12 -15.70 5.90
C VAL A 608 -41.09 -17.17 5.48
N THR A 609 -39.96 -17.65 4.96
CA THR A 609 -39.84 -19.02 4.46
C THR A 609 -39.12 -19.96 5.44
N GLN A 610 -38.46 -19.43 6.47
CA GLN A 610 -37.84 -20.21 7.54
C GLN A 610 -37.86 -19.43 8.87
N GLY A 611 -38.51 -20.02 9.89
CA GLY A 611 -38.67 -19.44 11.23
C GLY A 611 -39.97 -19.90 11.88
N ASP A 612 -39.93 -20.24 13.17
CA ASP A 612 -41.06 -20.82 13.90
C ASP A 612 -41.91 -19.69 14.51
N LEU A 613 -42.78 -19.10 13.68
CA LEU A 613 -43.94 -18.34 14.14
C LEU A 613 -45.12 -18.70 13.26
N GLN A 614 -46.08 -19.45 13.80
CA GLN A 614 -47.43 -19.49 13.26
C GLN A 614 -48.04 -18.09 13.38
N PRO A 615 -48.46 -17.44 12.29
CA PRO A 615 -49.34 -16.30 12.36
C PRO A 615 -50.76 -16.81 12.18
N GLU A 616 -51.52 -16.91 13.28
CA GLU A 616 -52.97 -16.81 13.13
C GLU A 616 -53.29 -15.39 12.60
N SER A 617 -54.04 -15.37 11.50
CA SER A 617 -54.66 -14.23 10.80
C SER A 617 -53.83 -13.42 9.77
N ALA A 618 -53.94 -13.91 8.53
CA ALA A 618 -54.04 -13.22 7.23
C ALA A 618 -52.83 -12.41 6.66
N PRO A 619 -52.43 -12.66 5.39
CA PRO A 619 -51.47 -11.83 4.68
C PRO A 619 -52.14 -10.58 4.09
N LEU A 620 -51.52 -9.41 4.25
CA LEU A 620 -51.94 -8.17 3.59
C LEU A 620 -50.80 -7.65 2.72
N THR A 621 -50.83 -7.98 1.43
CA THR A 621 -50.16 -7.20 0.39
C THR A 621 -50.90 -5.86 0.24
N ARG A 622 -50.24 -4.72 0.53
CA ARG A 622 -50.70 -3.39 0.12
C ARG A 622 -49.56 -2.56 -0.46
N HIS A 623 -49.86 -1.88 -1.57
CA HIS A 623 -49.00 -0.87 -2.16
C HIS A 623 -49.27 0.48 -1.48
N TRP A 624 -48.21 1.23 -1.22
CA TRP A 624 -48.24 2.45 -0.43
C TRP A 624 -48.56 3.63 -1.35
N THR A 625 -49.56 4.44 -0.99
CA THR A 625 -50.00 5.57 -1.84
C THR A 625 -50.08 6.90 -1.09
N SER A 626 -49.78 6.96 0.21
CA SER A 626 -49.83 8.23 0.96
C SER A 626 -48.83 8.32 2.13
N ALA A 627 -48.48 9.54 2.53
CA ALA A 627 -47.56 9.81 3.64
C ALA A 627 -48.08 9.36 5.02
N ASN A 628 -49.41 9.23 5.19
CA ASN A 628 -50.00 8.77 6.46
C ASN A 628 -49.82 7.25 6.67
N ASP A 629 -49.56 6.49 5.61
CA ASP A 629 -49.27 5.05 5.71
C ASP A 629 -47.89 4.81 6.36
N CYS A 630 -46.92 5.71 6.15
CA CYS A 630 -45.61 5.67 6.82
C CYS A 630 -45.70 5.91 8.33
N GLU A 631 -46.59 6.79 8.79
CA GLU A 631 -46.69 7.17 10.21
C GLU A 631 -47.19 6.01 11.08
N ALA A 632 -48.13 5.21 10.57
CA ALA A 632 -48.63 4.02 11.24
C ALA A 632 -47.56 2.91 11.36
N ASP A 633 -46.67 2.79 10.37
CA ASP A 633 -45.59 1.80 10.38
C ASP A 633 -44.36 2.27 11.18
N VAL A 634 -44.12 3.59 11.32
CA VAL A 634 -43.13 4.14 12.27
C VAL A 634 -43.51 3.81 13.72
N LEU A 635 -44.80 3.86 14.07
CA LEU A 635 -45.27 3.46 15.41
C LEU A 635 -45.11 1.95 15.65
N ARG A 636 -45.25 1.11 14.62
CA ARG A 636 -44.95 -0.33 14.71
C ARG A 636 -43.45 -0.62 14.84
N LEU A 637 -42.61 0.13 14.13
CA LEU A 637 -41.15 0.04 14.26
C LEU A 637 -40.69 0.47 15.66
N ALA A 638 -41.29 1.50 16.25
CA ALA A 638 -41.04 1.91 17.62
C ALA A 638 -41.39 0.79 18.64
N TRP A 639 -42.52 0.10 18.43
CA TRP A 639 -42.89 -1.06 19.26
C TRP A 639 -41.91 -2.24 19.14
N LEU A 640 -41.43 -2.54 17.92
CA LEU A 640 -40.41 -3.57 17.68
C LEU A 640 -39.06 -3.21 18.31
N THR A 641 -38.67 -1.92 18.32
CA THR A 641 -37.46 -1.47 19.01
C THR A 641 -37.58 -1.55 20.54
N GLN A 642 -38.77 -1.35 21.10
CA GLN A 642 -39.02 -1.52 22.52
C GLN A 642 -38.87 -2.99 22.95
N GLN A 643 -39.45 -3.92 22.17
CA GLN A 643 -39.25 -5.37 22.38
C GLN A 643 -37.78 -5.79 22.26
N ALA A 644 -37.02 -5.18 21.35
CA ALA A 644 -35.60 -5.47 21.17
C ALA A 644 -34.71 -4.99 22.31
N ALA A 645 -35.03 -3.83 22.89
CA ALA A 645 -34.36 -3.29 24.06
C ALA A 645 -34.62 -4.17 25.30
N GLU A 646 -35.86 -4.66 25.48
CA GLU A 646 -36.20 -5.61 26.55
C GLU A 646 -35.47 -6.96 26.41
N LEU A 647 -35.11 -7.34 25.18
CA LEU A 647 -34.37 -8.58 24.88
C LEU A 647 -32.85 -8.41 24.84
N ASN A 648 -32.32 -7.22 25.13
CA ASN A 648 -30.89 -6.90 25.20
C ASN A 648 -30.11 -7.28 23.91
N ALA A 649 -30.74 -7.10 22.75
CA ALA A 649 -30.13 -7.39 21.46
C ALA A 649 -29.08 -6.31 21.11
N GLN A 650 -27.84 -6.74 20.83
CA GLN A 650 -26.74 -5.81 20.51
C GLN A 650 -26.82 -5.22 19.09
N GLN A 651 -27.64 -5.81 18.21
CA GLN A 651 -27.82 -5.33 16.85
C GLN A 651 -29.19 -5.80 16.33
N LEU A 652 -29.94 -4.90 15.70
CA LEU A 652 -31.20 -5.24 15.03
C LEU A 652 -31.17 -4.67 13.62
N THR A 653 -31.32 -5.54 12.63
CA THR A 653 -31.26 -5.17 11.22
C THR A 653 -32.62 -5.49 10.60
N LEU A 654 -33.33 -4.45 10.17
CA LEU A 654 -34.60 -4.56 9.46
C LEU A 654 -34.37 -4.14 8.01
N MET A 655 -34.56 -5.07 7.07
CA MET A 655 -34.68 -4.72 5.66
C MET A 655 -36.14 -4.47 5.33
N VAL A 656 -36.48 -3.20 5.11
CA VAL A 656 -37.74 -2.80 4.49
C VAL A 656 -37.46 -2.58 3.00
N ALA A 657 -38.32 -3.09 2.13
CA ALA A 657 -38.12 -3.04 0.69
C ALA A 657 -37.94 -1.59 0.21
N GLY A 658 -36.68 -1.23 -0.08
CA GLY A 658 -36.25 -0.02 -0.76
C GLY A 658 -36.44 1.29 0.02
N CYS A 659 -35.32 1.85 0.51
CA CYS A 659 -35.07 3.30 0.66
C CYS A 659 -35.15 3.99 2.04
N CYS A 660 -35.19 3.27 3.17
CA CYS A 660 -34.92 3.90 4.48
C CYS A 660 -33.94 3.08 5.33
N TRP A 661 -33.05 3.78 6.04
CA TRP A 661 -32.08 3.20 6.98
C TRP A 661 -32.36 3.77 8.36
N LEU A 662 -32.29 2.93 9.38
CA LEU A 662 -32.60 3.29 10.76
C LEU A 662 -31.37 3.02 11.62
N THR A 663 -30.87 4.04 12.30
CA THR A 663 -29.71 3.94 13.19
C THR A 663 -30.10 4.34 14.61
N LEU A 664 -29.75 3.50 15.58
CA LEU A 664 -29.96 3.74 17.00
C LEU A 664 -28.69 4.35 17.62
N PRO A 665 -28.75 5.52 18.28
CA PRO A 665 -27.67 6.01 19.13
C PRO A 665 -27.77 5.42 20.54
N GLN A 666 -26.60 5.21 21.16
CA GLN A 666 -26.43 4.27 22.27
C GLN A 666 -26.70 4.81 23.69
N THR A 667 -27.26 6.02 23.88
CA THR A 667 -27.40 6.54 25.26
C THR A 667 -28.71 7.25 25.61
N ASP A 668 -29.48 7.76 24.64
CA ASP A 668 -30.57 8.71 24.96
C ASP A 668 -31.95 8.26 24.43
N GLY A 669 -32.07 7.04 23.91
CA GLY A 669 -33.36 6.46 23.47
C GLY A 669 -34.03 7.13 22.26
N SER A 670 -33.43 8.17 21.66
CA SER A 670 -33.96 8.81 20.45
C SER A 670 -33.61 8.00 19.20
N VAL A 671 -34.57 7.81 18.29
CA VAL A 671 -34.37 7.09 17.02
C VAL A 671 -34.29 8.09 15.88
N LEU A 672 -33.27 8.00 15.04
CA LEU A 672 -33.16 8.83 13.85
C LEU A 672 -33.48 7.98 12.61
N VAL A 673 -34.51 8.40 11.87
CA VAL A 673 -34.92 7.77 10.62
C VAL A 673 -34.59 8.73 9.48
N SER A 674 -33.82 8.26 8.50
CA SER A 674 -33.49 9.03 7.29
C SER A 674 -33.98 8.28 6.06
N CYS A 675 -34.75 8.96 5.22
CA CYS A 675 -35.23 8.44 3.93
C CYS A 675 -34.74 9.38 2.82
N ALA A 676 -34.18 8.82 1.75
CA ALA A 676 -33.69 9.58 0.60
C ALA A 676 -34.72 9.58 -0.54
N PRO A 677 -34.94 10.69 -1.26
CA PRO A 677 -35.81 10.71 -2.43
C PRO A 677 -35.03 10.43 -3.72
N ASP A 678 -35.15 9.22 -4.27
CA ASP A 678 -34.80 8.93 -5.67
C ASP A 678 -36.07 8.82 -6.51
N LEU A 679 -36.63 9.96 -6.92
CA LEU A 679 -37.57 10.06 -8.04
C LEU A 679 -37.42 11.45 -8.66
N PRO A 680 -37.11 11.58 -9.97
CA PRO A 680 -37.05 12.87 -10.63
C PRO A 680 -38.48 13.42 -10.79
N GLY A 681 -38.85 14.42 -10.00
CA GLY A 681 -40.05 15.22 -10.24
C GLY A 681 -40.98 15.50 -9.05
N ALA A 682 -40.70 15.00 -7.84
CA ALA A 682 -41.50 15.31 -6.66
C ALA A 682 -40.74 16.22 -5.68
N GLN A 683 -41.17 17.47 -5.54
CA GLN A 683 -40.76 18.31 -4.41
C GLN A 683 -41.42 17.75 -3.13
N LEU A 684 -40.72 16.88 -2.42
CA LEU A 684 -41.05 16.55 -1.04
C LEU A 684 -39.96 17.16 -0.15
N THR A 685 -40.36 18.10 0.70
CA THR A 685 -39.49 18.72 1.70
C THR A 685 -39.01 17.66 2.68
N ALA A 686 -37.68 17.54 2.83
CA ALA A 686 -37.08 16.75 3.90
C ALA A 686 -37.71 17.15 5.24
N SER A 687 -38.43 16.24 5.88
CA SER A 687 -39.02 16.46 7.18
C SER A 687 -38.25 15.65 8.21
N HIS A 688 -37.67 16.34 9.18
CA HIS A 688 -37.06 15.71 10.35
C HIS A 688 -38.15 15.47 11.40
N TRP A 689 -38.40 14.20 11.72
CA TRP A 689 -39.30 13.83 12.79
C TRP A 689 -38.47 13.44 14.01
N LYS A 690 -38.66 14.15 15.11
CA LYS A 690 -38.02 13.86 16.39
C LYS A 690 -39.11 13.41 17.35
N THR A 691 -39.27 12.11 17.54
CA THR A 691 -40.11 11.55 18.60
C THR A 691 -39.23 11.30 19.82
N THR A 692 -39.46 12.07 20.87
CA THR A 692 -38.96 11.77 22.22
C THR A 692 -39.92 10.76 22.85
N LEU A 693 -39.41 9.57 23.16
CA LEU A 693 -40.11 8.59 23.99
C LEU A 693 -40.18 9.15 25.42
N ALA A 694 -41.39 9.13 26.01
CA ALA A 694 -41.62 9.44 27.42
C ALA A 694 -41.70 8.15 28.24
#